data_AF-A0A3N6HDW2-F1
#
_entry.id   AF-A0A3N6HDW2-F1
#
_cell.length_a   1.000
_cell.length_b   1.000
_cell.length_c   1.000
_cell.angle_alpha   90.00
_cell.angle_beta   90.00
_cell.angle_gamma   90.00
#
_symmetry.space_group_name_H-M   'P 1'
#
loop_
_entity.id
_entity.type
_entity.pdbx_description
1 polymer ?
#
loop_
_entity_poly.entity_id
_entity_poly.type
_entity_poly.pdbx_seq_one_letter_code
_entity_poly.pdbx_strand_id
1 'polypeptide(L)'
;MTVTVAELLGALRAQAAELASPGGSLGQQVLAQQLLHQARTRTGDEALARPAANRLHRLARIAGDPALNTLWTSSRARRRLASGFGEITALALSPDGAQVAFAAADHFVRLVPTAGTQVRPTPLGVLRHWVSALAWGADGTWFVTGDHAGDVVEWRRRGSATAGGYESRLLGRHHDYVRSVVVDRNDGSVFSVGDDGFLMRWDRGGGEGGRRIGEPGRGCLALAVDPATGLLCTGGRGGEVRRWDPEQGDGASTLMGLHGPVQITALVTGPGSKVVSVGRDGTLLAWDASAPGAEPRPMGRAGPLTGGAAYQLAGPLAGVICGTAQGRVMHWTTDTGEERPRALGTHDRGVTAVSAEAGVTVTGGRDGFLMVWDRSDPEPAGPWDIEVWTVAVDPMGSSVVTGGTDGIHRWAPAGGGPGGTRAPKPELIWDSPVSHLAFLADGRLACGGEDGSLLVRDPAAPADPPVVVRPPDGRRRTVRHLAAVLGGTTLLTVMADGDLLLWPSGDPPAVGVEAVWIGRGSGGMPAVAPDGRWVITVGETGELTRWELERPGAMRTLGRVWSRTRALAVTADGARVVTGDDRGRLVSWDATGLEPGGRLLSRRTGGAAPTAEPTAKDAVGAVRDGRGPSRIRSIAVAPDGSWVASVNDAGLVECWDTRTGRHTGLLPKALPRVVTSWDGRLLVADRHGGLTLLEVMAVAAATPTVTPLLFTDPEVTLVVDQQWCNRASQGRLLDFGALRADLSGGRPHRAVVPCPEVSELDRFRGYLRATGWSAPLVKPGRSSLRAAILEEVAEAVAAARVVVVTGDPELRRALGAVGCAERLTFVDSVERWLAPGAGGPVVPGEAEGGIA
;
A
#
# COMPACT_ATOMS: atom_id res chain seq x y z
N MET A 1 -26.92 -5.88 -12.74
CA MET A 1 -27.57 -4.76 -12.02
C MET A 1 -27.03 -3.45 -12.56
N THR A 2 -27.91 -2.57 -13.04
CA THR A 2 -27.55 -1.19 -13.38
C THR A 2 -27.56 -0.36 -12.10
N VAL A 3 -26.37 -0.09 -11.55
CA VAL A 3 -26.23 0.87 -10.45
C VAL A 3 -26.40 2.26 -11.07
N THR A 4 -27.38 3.01 -10.59
CA THR A 4 -27.60 4.39 -11.05
C THR A 4 -26.48 5.28 -10.50
N VAL A 5 -26.12 6.32 -11.27
CA VAL A 5 -25.15 7.34 -10.81
C VAL A 5 -25.59 7.95 -9.47
N ALA A 6 -26.89 8.02 -9.21
CA ALA A 6 -27.47 8.49 -7.96
C ALA A 6 -27.18 7.56 -6.76
N GLU A 7 -27.20 6.24 -6.94
CA GLU A 7 -26.89 5.27 -5.89
C GLU A 7 -25.39 5.23 -5.58
N LEU A 8 -24.54 5.36 -6.61
CA LEU A 8 -23.10 5.54 -6.43
C LEU A 8 -22.79 6.84 -5.67
N LEU A 9 -23.42 7.95 -6.06
CA LEU A 9 -23.31 9.23 -5.35
C LEU A 9 -23.88 9.16 -3.93
N GLY A 10 -24.93 8.37 -3.69
CA GLY A 10 -25.51 8.12 -2.37
C GLY A 10 -24.55 7.38 -1.45
N ALA A 11 -23.92 6.31 -1.95
CA ALA A 11 -22.89 5.57 -1.22
C ALA A 11 -21.63 6.43 -0.94
N LEU A 12 -21.22 7.25 -1.90
CA LEU A 12 -20.12 8.20 -1.74
C LEU A 12 -20.45 9.32 -0.73
N ARG A 13 -21.71 9.76 -0.65
CA ARG A 13 -22.20 10.71 0.37
C ARG A 13 -22.28 10.09 1.76
N ALA A 14 -22.66 8.81 1.85
CA ALA A 14 -22.65 8.07 3.11
C ALA A 14 -21.21 7.88 3.64
N GLN A 15 -20.25 7.59 2.75
CA GLN A 15 -18.82 7.62 3.10
C GLN A 15 -18.34 9.03 3.48
N ALA A 16 -18.84 10.07 2.83
CA ALA A 16 -18.55 11.46 3.21
C ALA A 16 -19.03 11.81 4.62
N ALA A 17 -20.13 11.20 5.10
CA ALA A 17 -20.62 11.33 6.46
C ALA A 17 -19.74 10.57 7.48
N GLU A 18 -19.22 9.39 7.11
CA GLU A 18 -18.26 8.63 7.92
C GLU A 18 -16.90 9.36 8.02
N LEU A 19 -16.47 10.00 6.92
CA LEU A 19 -15.31 10.91 6.83
C LEU A 19 -15.47 12.21 7.66
N ALA A 20 -16.68 12.53 8.13
CA ALA A 20 -16.94 13.69 8.99
C ALA A 20 -16.67 13.42 10.49
N SER A 21 -16.45 12.16 10.90
CA SER A 21 -16.19 11.79 12.30
C SER A 21 -14.79 12.23 12.79
N PRO A 22 -14.60 12.71 14.05
CA PRO A 22 -13.38 13.41 14.47
C PRO A 22 -12.19 12.54 14.96
N GLY A 23 -12.14 11.23 14.69
CA GLY A 23 -11.06 10.35 15.20
C GLY A 23 -10.00 9.97 14.15
N GLY A 24 -8.83 10.63 14.18
CA GLY A 24 -7.65 10.31 13.34
C GLY A 24 -6.95 8.99 13.71
N SER A 25 -5.98 8.45 12.97
CA SER A 25 -4.78 9.20 12.55
C SER A 25 -4.04 8.74 11.28
N LEU A 26 -4.25 7.54 10.69
CA LEU A 26 -3.53 7.15 9.46
C LEU A 26 -4.43 6.49 8.42
N GLY A 27 -5.35 5.61 8.86
CA GLY A 27 -6.31 4.96 7.97
C GLY A 27 -7.22 5.95 7.23
N GLN A 28 -7.60 7.05 7.89
CA GLN A 28 -8.43 8.10 7.28
C GLN A 28 -7.66 8.92 6.23
N GLN A 29 -6.37 9.20 6.44
CA GLN A 29 -5.53 9.89 5.47
C GLN A 29 -5.32 9.03 4.23
N VAL A 30 -4.98 7.75 4.43
CA VAL A 30 -4.81 6.76 3.35
C VAL A 30 -6.11 6.58 2.55
N LEU A 31 -7.25 6.49 3.23
CA LEU A 31 -8.56 6.37 2.58
C LEU A 31 -8.91 7.63 1.78
N ALA A 32 -8.71 8.83 2.35
CA ALA A 32 -8.96 10.09 1.66
C ALA A 32 -8.06 10.25 0.41
N GLN A 33 -6.80 9.84 0.50
CA GLN A 33 -5.89 9.84 -0.64
C GLN A 33 -6.28 8.82 -1.71
N GLN A 34 -6.72 7.63 -1.31
CA GLN A 34 -7.18 6.61 -2.25
C GLN A 34 -8.43 7.08 -3.01
N LEU A 35 -9.39 7.68 -2.31
CA LEU A 35 -10.61 8.24 -2.91
C LEU A 35 -10.29 9.40 -3.86
N LEU A 36 -9.39 10.30 -3.46
CA LEU A 36 -8.94 11.40 -4.31
C LEU A 36 -8.25 10.89 -5.58
N HIS A 37 -7.37 9.89 -5.44
CA HIS A 37 -6.73 9.26 -6.58
C HIS A 37 -7.78 8.61 -7.51
N GLN A 38 -8.71 7.82 -6.97
CA GLN A 38 -9.78 7.20 -7.76
C GLN A 38 -10.63 8.22 -8.52
N ALA A 39 -11.04 9.32 -7.88
CA ALA A 39 -11.81 10.39 -8.52
C ALA A 39 -11.05 11.03 -9.70
N ARG A 40 -9.73 11.24 -9.53
CA ARG A 40 -8.88 11.81 -10.58
C ARG A 40 -8.60 10.85 -11.74
N THR A 41 -8.74 9.54 -11.54
CA THR A 41 -8.51 8.51 -12.59
C THR A 41 -9.75 8.17 -13.44
N ARG A 42 -10.94 8.07 -12.83
CA ARG A 42 -12.11 7.44 -13.48
C ARG A 42 -13.16 8.41 -13.99
N THR A 43 -13.35 9.55 -13.33
CA THR A 43 -14.50 10.41 -13.61
C THR A 43 -14.14 11.84 -13.97
N GLY A 44 -12.93 12.30 -13.60
CA GLY A 44 -12.61 13.73 -13.66
C GLY A 44 -13.57 14.57 -12.81
N ASP A 45 -14.27 13.95 -11.87
CA ASP A 45 -15.37 14.56 -11.14
C ASP A 45 -14.82 15.47 -10.04
N GLU A 46 -14.74 16.76 -10.35
CA GLU A 46 -14.29 17.78 -9.40
C GLU A 46 -15.16 17.87 -8.15
N ALA A 47 -16.42 17.40 -8.21
CA ALA A 47 -17.34 17.43 -7.08
C ALA A 47 -16.90 16.49 -5.94
N LEU A 48 -16.15 15.41 -6.24
CA LEU A 48 -15.58 14.53 -5.21
C LEU A 48 -14.12 14.88 -4.87
N ALA A 49 -13.35 15.31 -5.87
CA ALA A 49 -11.93 15.61 -5.69
C ALA A 49 -11.71 16.81 -4.74
N ARG A 50 -12.54 17.86 -4.86
CA ARG A 50 -12.38 19.09 -4.06
C ARG A 50 -12.70 18.89 -2.58
N PRO A 51 -13.80 18.23 -2.16
CA PRO A 51 -14.05 17.91 -0.75
C PRO A 51 -12.97 16.99 -0.12
N ALA A 52 -12.51 15.98 -0.87
CA ALA A 52 -11.47 15.06 -0.39
C ALA A 52 -10.14 15.80 -0.15
N ALA A 53 -9.72 16.66 -1.09
CA ALA A 53 -8.54 17.50 -0.94
C ALA A 53 -8.65 18.47 0.25
N ASN A 54 -9.78 19.17 0.40
CA ASN A 54 -10.02 20.09 1.52
C ASN A 54 -9.98 19.39 2.89
N ARG A 55 -10.48 18.15 2.98
CA ARG A 55 -10.43 17.36 4.21
C ARG A 55 -9.02 16.88 4.51
N LEU A 56 -8.28 16.44 3.48
CA LEU A 56 -6.87 16.07 3.62
C LEU A 56 -6.06 17.25 4.17
N HIS A 57 -6.30 18.45 3.64
CA HIS A 57 -5.68 19.68 4.14
C HIS A 57 -6.00 19.93 5.62
N ARG A 58 -7.26 19.76 6.01
CA ARG A 58 -7.70 19.91 7.39
C ARG A 58 -7.06 18.87 8.32
N LEU A 59 -7.01 17.60 7.89
CA LEU A 59 -6.41 16.51 8.66
C LEU A 59 -4.90 16.68 8.83
N ALA A 60 -4.19 17.09 7.77
CA ALA A 60 -2.76 17.38 7.83
C ALA A 60 -2.47 18.50 8.84
N ARG A 61 -3.27 19.57 8.82
CA ARG A 61 -3.14 20.68 9.76
C ARG A 61 -3.45 20.30 11.20
N ILE A 62 -4.48 19.46 11.44
CA ILE A 62 -4.87 19.03 12.79
C ILE A 62 -3.88 18.04 13.38
N ALA A 63 -3.41 17.07 12.58
CA ALA A 63 -2.44 16.07 13.02
C ALA A 63 -1.03 16.65 13.21
N GLY A 64 -0.74 17.80 12.57
CA GLY A 64 0.62 18.33 12.48
C GLY A 64 1.55 17.43 11.67
N ASP A 65 0.99 16.46 10.95
CA ASP A 65 1.68 15.55 10.06
C ASP A 65 1.32 15.96 8.62
N PRO A 66 2.30 16.19 7.75
CA PRO A 66 2.05 16.48 6.35
C PRO A 66 1.28 15.35 5.64
N ALA A 67 0.60 15.72 4.55
CA ALA A 67 -0.15 14.78 3.72
C ALA A 67 0.19 14.96 2.24
N LEU A 68 -0.02 13.89 1.46
CA LEU A 68 0.17 13.91 0.01
C LEU A 68 -1.17 14.14 -0.69
N ASN A 69 -1.30 15.25 -1.42
CA ASN A 69 -2.50 15.61 -2.16
C ASN A 69 -2.33 15.26 -3.64
N THR A 70 -3.15 14.36 -4.18
CA THR A 70 -3.07 13.97 -5.61
C THR A 70 -3.70 15.06 -6.49
N LEU A 71 -2.87 15.74 -7.27
CA LEU A 71 -3.33 16.81 -8.18
C LEU A 71 -3.94 16.21 -9.44
N TRP A 72 -3.20 15.34 -10.12
CA TRP A 72 -3.67 14.57 -11.27
C TRP A 72 -2.89 13.26 -11.39
N THR A 73 -3.45 12.30 -12.11
CA THR A 73 -2.82 11.01 -12.37
C THR A 73 -3.25 10.44 -13.71
N SER A 74 -2.31 9.93 -14.49
CA SER A 74 -2.57 9.10 -15.67
C SER A 74 -2.57 7.59 -15.32
N SER A 75 -2.10 7.23 -14.13
CA SER A 75 -2.16 5.86 -13.59
C SER A 75 -3.62 5.44 -13.40
N ARG A 76 -4.07 4.34 -14.02
CA ARG A 76 -5.46 3.87 -13.80
C ARG A 76 -5.64 3.31 -12.38
N ALA A 77 -6.72 3.70 -11.70
CA ALA A 77 -7.03 3.15 -10.39
C ALA A 77 -7.56 1.72 -10.49
N ARG A 78 -6.87 0.81 -9.79
CA ARG A 78 -7.29 -0.58 -9.59
C ARG A 78 -8.35 -0.64 -8.48
N ARG A 79 -9.46 -1.36 -8.71
CA ARG A 79 -10.48 -1.56 -7.67
C ARG A 79 -10.01 -2.64 -6.70
N ARG A 80 -9.49 -2.22 -5.55
CA ARG A 80 -9.03 -3.11 -4.46
C ARG A 80 -10.18 -3.42 -3.51
N LEU A 81 -10.50 -4.69 -3.30
CA LEU A 81 -11.44 -5.14 -2.27
C LEU A 81 -10.79 -5.14 -0.89
N ALA A 82 -9.58 -5.66 -0.81
CA ALA A 82 -8.87 -5.87 0.45
C ALA A 82 -7.35 -5.78 0.22
N SER A 83 -6.61 -5.37 1.26
CA SER A 83 -5.14 -5.28 1.21
C SER A 83 -4.51 -5.57 2.58
N GLY A 84 -3.23 -5.94 2.57
CA GLY A 84 -2.42 -6.01 3.79
C GLY A 84 -2.35 -7.39 4.47
N PHE A 85 -2.76 -8.46 3.78
CA PHE A 85 -2.81 -9.82 4.35
C PHE A 85 -1.59 -10.70 3.98
N GLY A 86 -0.60 -10.15 3.27
CA GLY A 86 0.44 -10.96 2.64
C GLY A 86 -0.08 -11.73 1.43
N GLU A 87 0.73 -12.61 0.84
CA GLU A 87 0.37 -13.37 -0.37
C GLU A 87 -1.01 -14.05 -0.23
N ILE A 88 -1.92 -13.76 -1.16
CA ILE A 88 -3.22 -14.44 -1.23
C ILE A 88 -2.97 -15.83 -1.80
N THR A 89 -3.30 -16.88 -1.06
CA THR A 89 -2.92 -18.25 -1.43
C THR A 89 -4.06 -19.02 -2.10
N ALA A 90 -5.30 -18.66 -1.78
CA ALA A 90 -6.50 -19.24 -2.40
C ALA A 90 -7.66 -18.23 -2.36
N LEU A 91 -8.54 -18.27 -3.36
CA LEU A 91 -9.77 -17.49 -3.36
C LEU A 91 -10.86 -18.17 -4.20
N ALA A 92 -12.12 -17.90 -3.87
CA ALA A 92 -13.25 -18.18 -4.75
C ALA A 92 -14.37 -17.15 -4.58
N LEU A 93 -15.03 -16.81 -5.69
CA LEU A 93 -16.24 -16.01 -5.73
C LEU A 93 -17.47 -16.87 -5.43
N SER A 94 -18.43 -16.31 -4.69
CA SER A 94 -19.75 -16.90 -4.55
C SER A 94 -20.46 -16.96 -5.91
N PRO A 95 -21.42 -17.89 -6.11
CA PRO A 95 -22.10 -18.07 -7.40
C PRO A 95 -22.85 -16.83 -7.89
N ASP A 96 -23.36 -16.01 -6.97
CA ASP A 96 -24.01 -14.73 -7.27
C ASP A 96 -23.02 -13.58 -7.52
N GLY A 97 -21.72 -13.84 -7.34
CA GLY A 97 -20.65 -12.85 -7.45
C GLY A 97 -20.67 -11.79 -6.35
N ALA A 98 -21.41 -11.97 -5.25
CA ALA A 98 -21.59 -10.98 -4.19
C ALA A 98 -20.52 -11.05 -3.07
N GLN A 99 -19.86 -12.19 -2.89
CA GLN A 99 -18.87 -12.42 -1.84
C GLN A 99 -17.61 -13.10 -2.39
N VAL A 100 -16.47 -12.80 -1.76
CA VAL A 100 -15.21 -13.49 -1.98
C VAL A 100 -14.80 -14.16 -0.68
N ALA A 101 -14.61 -15.48 -0.73
CA ALA A 101 -13.87 -16.21 0.27
C ALA A 101 -12.40 -16.26 -0.15
N PHE A 102 -11.49 -15.91 0.75
CA PHE A 102 -10.06 -15.96 0.47
C PHE A 102 -9.26 -16.38 1.69
N ALA A 103 -8.09 -16.94 1.42
CA ALA A 103 -7.06 -17.22 2.39
C ALA A 103 -5.76 -16.55 1.98
N ALA A 104 -4.97 -16.15 2.98
CA ALA A 104 -3.66 -15.56 2.77
C ALA A 104 -2.59 -16.38 3.52
N ALA A 105 -1.34 -16.00 3.35
CA ALA A 105 -0.19 -16.64 4.00
C ALA A 105 -0.25 -16.62 5.55
N ASP A 106 -1.19 -15.88 6.14
CA ASP A 106 -1.43 -15.81 7.58
C ASP A 106 -2.37 -16.90 8.12
N HIS A 107 -2.77 -17.88 7.29
CA HIS A 107 -3.59 -19.04 7.64
C HIS A 107 -5.05 -18.76 8.00
N PHE A 108 -5.49 -17.51 7.91
CA PHE A 108 -6.89 -17.15 8.15
C PHE A 108 -7.71 -17.31 6.87
N VAL A 109 -8.92 -17.87 7.03
CA VAL A 109 -9.96 -17.84 6.01
C VAL A 109 -10.87 -16.65 6.29
N ARG A 110 -11.14 -15.84 5.27
CA ARG A 110 -11.89 -14.60 5.39
C ARG A 110 -12.95 -14.45 4.31
N LEU A 111 -13.99 -13.68 4.63
CA LEU A 111 -14.98 -13.22 3.66
C LEU A 111 -14.94 -11.71 3.47
N VAL A 112 -15.12 -11.28 2.22
CA VAL A 112 -15.31 -9.86 1.89
C VAL A 112 -16.39 -9.72 0.82
N PRO A 113 -17.33 -8.76 0.94
CA PRO A 113 -18.27 -8.44 -0.13
C PRO A 113 -17.54 -7.94 -1.39
N THR A 114 -18.03 -8.31 -2.57
CA THR A 114 -17.52 -7.81 -3.87
C THR A 114 -18.06 -6.41 -4.20
N ALA A 115 -19.21 -6.06 -3.64
CA ALA A 115 -19.87 -4.76 -3.76
C ALA A 115 -19.97 -4.08 -2.40
N GLY A 116 -19.88 -2.75 -2.40
CA GLY A 116 -19.81 -1.94 -1.17
C GLY A 116 -18.41 -1.38 -0.92
N THR A 117 -18.34 -0.48 0.05
CA THR A 117 -17.10 0.15 0.52
C THR A 117 -16.21 -0.91 1.17
N GLN A 118 -14.89 -0.69 1.24
CA GLN A 118 -13.96 -1.65 1.83
C GLN A 118 -14.36 -1.98 3.28
N VAL A 119 -15.13 -3.06 3.45
CA VAL A 119 -15.44 -3.62 4.76
C VAL A 119 -14.20 -4.43 5.14
N ARG A 120 -13.71 -4.26 6.36
CA ARG A 120 -12.66 -5.13 6.90
C ARG A 120 -13.08 -6.58 6.64
N PRO A 121 -12.26 -7.39 5.94
CA PRO A 121 -12.59 -8.79 5.70
C PRO A 121 -12.95 -9.48 7.02
N THR A 122 -14.07 -10.19 7.03
CA THR A 122 -14.57 -10.88 8.22
C THR A 122 -13.78 -12.18 8.37
N PRO A 123 -12.98 -12.35 9.45
CA PRO A 123 -12.31 -13.60 9.71
C PRO A 123 -13.34 -14.67 10.09
N LEU A 124 -13.30 -15.81 9.41
CA LEU A 124 -14.17 -16.95 9.69
C LEU A 124 -13.51 -17.95 10.64
N GLY A 125 -12.19 -18.12 10.49
CA GLY A 125 -11.40 -19.01 11.32
C GLY A 125 -9.95 -19.07 10.85
N VAL A 126 -9.16 -19.85 11.58
CA VAL A 126 -7.74 -20.10 11.32
C VAL A 126 -7.55 -21.58 11.05
N LEU A 127 -6.89 -21.90 9.94
CA LEU A 127 -6.42 -23.25 9.66
C LEU A 127 -4.96 -23.39 10.12
N ARG A 128 -4.51 -24.63 10.37
CA ARG A 128 -3.16 -24.86 10.92
C ARG A 128 -2.06 -24.74 9.87
N HIS A 129 -2.43 -24.86 8.59
CA HIS A 129 -1.49 -24.92 7.48
C HIS A 129 -1.91 -23.95 6.37
N TRP A 130 -1.07 -23.80 5.34
CA TRP A 130 -1.38 -22.92 4.22
C TRP A 130 -2.54 -23.49 3.41
N VAL A 131 -3.54 -22.66 3.18
CA VAL A 131 -4.68 -22.97 2.31
C VAL A 131 -4.25 -22.76 0.88
N SER A 132 -4.31 -23.82 0.08
CA SER A 132 -3.87 -23.85 -1.32
C SER A 132 -5.03 -23.82 -2.30
N ALA A 133 -6.24 -24.19 -1.86
CA ALA A 133 -7.41 -24.28 -2.74
C ALA A 133 -8.71 -23.92 -2.01
N LEU A 134 -9.65 -23.33 -2.74
CA LEU A 134 -10.96 -22.92 -2.22
C LEU A 134 -12.03 -23.04 -3.33
N ALA A 135 -13.22 -23.55 -3.01
CA ALA A 135 -14.35 -23.59 -3.94
C ALA A 135 -15.70 -23.35 -3.24
N TRP A 136 -16.61 -22.60 -3.88
CA TRP A 136 -17.95 -22.33 -3.36
C TRP A 136 -18.98 -23.37 -3.78
N GLY A 137 -19.93 -23.63 -2.88
CA GLY A 137 -21.17 -24.33 -3.20
C GLY A 137 -22.12 -23.50 -4.06
N ALA A 138 -22.97 -24.18 -4.83
CA ALA A 138 -23.90 -23.56 -5.78
C ALA A 138 -24.96 -22.64 -5.14
N ASP A 139 -25.29 -22.85 -3.87
CA ASP A 139 -26.27 -22.04 -3.13
C ASP A 139 -25.67 -20.80 -2.47
N GLY A 140 -24.33 -20.63 -2.52
CA GLY A 140 -23.63 -19.52 -1.87
C GLY A 140 -23.72 -19.52 -0.35
N THR A 141 -24.15 -20.61 0.29
CA THR A 141 -24.27 -20.69 1.77
C THR A 141 -23.10 -21.40 2.43
N TRP A 142 -22.27 -22.08 1.64
CA TRP A 142 -21.10 -22.81 2.09
C TRP A 142 -19.98 -22.83 1.05
N PHE A 143 -18.76 -23.12 1.49
CA PHE A 143 -17.59 -23.31 0.64
C PHE A 143 -16.63 -24.34 1.27
N VAL A 144 -15.64 -24.81 0.52
CA VAL A 144 -14.63 -25.76 0.99
C VAL A 144 -13.22 -25.20 0.80
N THR A 145 -12.32 -25.60 1.69
CA THR A 145 -10.89 -25.26 1.65
C THR A 145 -10.04 -26.53 1.69
N GLY A 146 -8.95 -26.55 0.92
CA GLY A 146 -7.90 -27.57 1.00
C GLY A 146 -6.58 -26.95 1.48
N ASP A 147 -5.86 -27.63 2.36
CA ASP A 147 -4.60 -27.13 2.93
C ASP A 147 -3.38 -28.05 2.71
N HIS A 148 -2.20 -27.57 3.13
CA HIS A 148 -0.93 -28.30 3.04
C HIS A 148 -0.76 -29.43 4.09
N ALA A 149 -1.70 -29.64 5.01
CA ALA A 149 -1.72 -30.86 5.82
C ALA A 149 -2.61 -31.95 5.22
N GLY A 150 -3.22 -31.68 4.07
CA GLY A 150 -4.16 -32.57 3.42
C GLY A 150 -5.61 -32.34 3.87
N ASP A 151 -5.89 -31.42 4.80
CA ASP A 151 -7.24 -31.24 5.35
C ASP A 151 -8.17 -30.62 4.31
N VAL A 152 -9.34 -31.24 4.12
CA VAL A 152 -10.45 -30.70 3.32
C VAL A 152 -11.58 -30.31 4.26
N VAL A 153 -11.82 -29.01 4.39
CA VAL A 153 -12.72 -28.43 5.40
C VAL A 153 -13.88 -27.72 4.73
N GLU A 154 -15.11 -28.08 5.10
CA GLU A 154 -16.34 -27.37 4.73
C GLU A 154 -16.61 -26.22 5.71
N TRP A 155 -17.02 -25.07 5.18
CA TRP A 155 -17.43 -23.89 5.92
C TRP A 155 -18.87 -23.57 5.58
N ARG A 156 -19.78 -23.59 6.57
CA ARG A 156 -21.23 -23.38 6.35
C ARG A 156 -21.76 -22.23 7.19
N ARG A 157 -22.62 -21.39 6.60
CA ARG A 157 -23.26 -20.26 7.28
C ARG A 157 -24.32 -20.73 8.30
N ARG A 158 -24.29 -20.19 9.52
CA ARG A 158 -25.36 -20.37 10.53
C ARG A 158 -26.45 -19.31 10.40
N GLY A 159 -27.73 -19.74 10.41
CA GLY A 159 -28.91 -18.97 10.84
C GLY A 159 -29.23 -17.62 10.13
N SER A 160 -30.37 -17.03 10.49
CA SER A 160 -30.94 -15.81 9.87
C SER A 160 -30.02 -14.58 9.94
N ALA A 161 -30.18 -13.67 8.96
CA ALA A 161 -29.26 -12.64 8.47
C ALA A 161 -28.67 -11.63 9.49
N THR A 162 -29.03 -11.68 10.77
CA THR A 162 -28.68 -10.65 11.77
C THR A 162 -27.64 -11.07 12.80
N ALA A 163 -27.20 -12.34 12.84
CA ALA A 163 -26.10 -12.81 13.69
C ALA A 163 -25.28 -13.93 13.01
N GLY A 164 -24.65 -13.63 11.87
CA GLY A 164 -24.02 -14.62 10.99
C GLY A 164 -22.58 -14.99 11.38
N GLY A 165 -22.38 -16.24 11.80
CA GLY A 165 -21.07 -16.90 11.85
C GLY A 165 -20.99 -18.06 10.84
N TYR A 166 -19.78 -18.45 10.43
CA TYR A 166 -19.54 -19.70 9.70
C TYR A 166 -19.07 -20.77 10.67
N GLU A 167 -19.56 -21.99 10.50
CA GLU A 167 -19.01 -23.18 11.17
C GLU A 167 -18.13 -23.95 10.22
N SER A 168 -17.03 -24.50 10.75
CA SER A 168 -16.14 -25.36 9.99
C SER A 168 -16.32 -26.83 10.37
N ARG A 169 -16.23 -27.71 9.39
CA ARG A 169 -16.31 -29.17 9.55
C ARG A 169 -15.25 -29.84 8.68
N LEU A 170 -14.44 -30.72 9.26
CA LEU A 170 -13.52 -31.57 8.50
C LEU A 170 -14.33 -32.62 7.72
N LEU A 171 -14.17 -32.64 6.39
CA LEU A 171 -14.74 -33.69 5.54
C LEU A 171 -13.82 -34.92 5.48
N GLY A 172 -12.50 -34.67 5.50
CA GLY A 172 -11.48 -35.69 5.57
C GLY A 172 -10.11 -35.14 5.19
N ARG A 173 -9.16 -36.04 4.95
CA ARG A 173 -7.74 -35.68 4.78
C ARG A 173 -7.06 -36.47 3.66
N HIS A 174 -6.33 -35.77 2.79
CA HIS A 174 -5.32 -36.32 1.87
C HIS A 174 -4.03 -36.70 2.60
N HIS A 175 -3.23 -37.63 2.07
CA HIS A 175 -1.97 -38.02 2.72
C HIS A 175 -0.81 -37.03 2.47
N ASP A 176 -1.04 -35.99 1.68
CA ASP A 176 -0.08 -34.95 1.33
C ASP A 176 -0.84 -33.65 0.95
N TYR A 177 -0.15 -32.63 0.46
CA TYR A 177 -0.70 -31.30 0.19
C TYR A 177 -1.90 -31.37 -0.76
N VAL A 178 -3.05 -30.82 -0.35
CA VAL A 178 -4.14 -30.58 -1.29
C VAL A 178 -3.68 -29.50 -2.27
N ARG A 179 -3.87 -29.72 -3.57
CA ARG A 179 -3.46 -28.76 -4.62
C ARG A 179 -4.65 -28.05 -5.25
N SER A 180 -5.78 -28.74 -5.37
CA SER A 180 -7.00 -28.17 -5.95
C SER A 180 -8.24 -28.83 -5.34
N VAL A 181 -9.30 -28.05 -5.15
CA VAL A 181 -10.62 -28.50 -4.73
C VAL A 181 -11.65 -27.90 -5.67
N VAL A 182 -12.67 -28.66 -6.05
CA VAL A 182 -13.80 -28.20 -6.87
C VAL A 182 -15.11 -28.72 -6.30
N VAL A 183 -16.19 -27.99 -6.59
CA VAL A 183 -17.55 -28.38 -6.22
C VAL A 183 -18.36 -28.53 -7.49
N ASP A 184 -18.99 -29.69 -7.68
CA ASP A 184 -20.02 -29.84 -8.71
C ASP A 184 -21.26 -29.05 -8.27
N ARG A 185 -21.71 -28.14 -9.14
CA ARG A 185 -22.85 -27.26 -8.86
C ARG A 185 -24.19 -27.95 -8.98
N ASN A 186 -24.26 -29.12 -9.61
CA ASN A 186 -25.51 -29.82 -9.85
C ASN A 186 -25.95 -30.62 -8.61
N ASP A 187 -25.04 -31.36 -7.99
CA ASP A 187 -25.33 -32.24 -6.85
C ASP A 187 -24.65 -31.79 -5.54
N GLY A 188 -23.74 -30.81 -5.61
CA GLY A 188 -22.98 -30.33 -4.46
C GLY A 188 -21.84 -31.25 -4.02
N SER A 189 -21.43 -32.21 -4.86
CA SER A 189 -20.29 -33.09 -4.61
C SER A 189 -18.98 -32.32 -4.54
N VAL A 190 -18.12 -32.68 -3.58
CA VAL A 190 -16.80 -32.06 -3.39
C VAL A 190 -15.72 -33.01 -3.89
N PHE A 191 -14.84 -32.51 -4.74
CA PHE A 191 -13.70 -33.26 -5.27
C PHE A 191 -12.39 -32.55 -4.99
N SER A 192 -11.32 -33.32 -4.79
CA SER A 192 -9.98 -32.76 -4.59
C SER A 192 -8.87 -33.65 -5.11
N VAL A 193 -7.74 -33.01 -5.40
CA VAL A 193 -6.47 -33.65 -5.78
C VAL A 193 -5.32 -33.06 -4.98
N GLY A 194 -4.28 -33.86 -4.77
CA GLY A 194 -3.10 -33.46 -4.02
C GLY A 194 -1.79 -34.12 -4.48
N ASP A 195 -0.72 -33.83 -3.76
CA ASP A 195 0.62 -34.40 -4.01
C ASP A 195 0.69 -35.91 -3.69
N ASP A 196 -0.30 -36.46 -2.99
CA ASP A 196 -0.47 -37.90 -2.76
C ASP A 196 -0.84 -38.68 -4.03
N GLY A 197 -1.31 -37.97 -5.07
CA GLY A 197 -1.62 -38.52 -6.38
C GLY A 197 -3.02 -39.12 -6.50
N PHE A 198 -3.89 -38.87 -5.52
CA PHE A 198 -5.25 -39.39 -5.51
C PHE A 198 -6.28 -38.32 -5.89
N LEU A 199 -7.29 -38.74 -6.64
CA LEU A 199 -8.51 -37.97 -6.87
C LEU A 199 -9.59 -38.49 -5.92
N MET A 200 -10.08 -37.62 -5.04
CA MET A 200 -10.99 -37.95 -3.95
C MET A 200 -12.34 -37.25 -4.14
N ARG A 201 -13.43 -37.93 -3.79
CA ARG A 201 -14.79 -37.39 -3.59
C ARG A 201 -15.11 -37.43 -2.11
N TRP A 202 -15.62 -36.34 -1.55
CA TRP A 202 -15.92 -36.25 -0.11
C TRP A 202 -17.41 -36.27 0.16
N ASP A 203 -17.81 -37.01 1.18
CA ASP A 203 -19.19 -37.03 1.64
C ASP A 203 -19.48 -35.84 2.57
N ARG A 204 -20.60 -35.15 2.32
CA ARG A 204 -21.11 -34.05 3.14
C ARG A 204 -22.11 -34.55 4.20
N GLY A 205 -22.65 -35.77 4.04
CA GLY A 205 -23.80 -36.34 4.76
C GLY A 205 -23.60 -36.70 6.25
N GLY A 206 -22.37 -36.82 6.74
CA GLY A 206 -22.13 -37.12 8.18
C GLY A 206 -21.01 -38.14 8.36
N GLY A 207 -19.95 -37.78 9.10
CA GLY A 207 -18.71 -38.58 9.24
C GLY A 207 -17.50 -37.97 8.55
N GLU A 208 -16.29 -38.38 8.96
CA GLU A 208 -15.02 -38.15 8.23
C GLU A 208 -14.84 -39.29 7.23
N GLY A 209 -14.71 -38.98 5.94
CA GLY A 209 -14.54 -40.02 4.92
C GLY A 209 -14.61 -39.49 3.49
N GLY A 210 -13.59 -39.82 2.70
CA GLY A 210 -13.56 -39.59 1.26
C GLY A 210 -13.52 -40.92 0.52
N ARG A 211 -14.24 -40.99 -0.60
CA ARG A 211 -14.12 -42.09 -1.57
C ARG A 211 -13.07 -41.69 -2.60
N ARG A 212 -12.08 -42.54 -2.78
CA ARG A 212 -11.17 -42.47 -3.93
C ARG A 212 -11.93 -42.79 -5.20
N ILE A 213 -11.71 -41.98 -6.23
CA ILE A 213 -12.34 -42.16 -7.55
C ILE A 213 -11.31 -42.30 -8.68
N GLY A 214 -10.02 -42.02 -8.42
CA GLY A 214 -8.98 -42.18 -9.42
C GLY A 214 -7.56 -41.90 -8.94
N GLU A 215 -6.61 -42.18 -9.84
CA GLU A 215 -5.16 -41.98 -9.67
C GLU A 215 -4.57 -41.15 -10.82
N PRO A 216 -4.70 -39.81 -10.80
CA PRO A 216 -4.02 -38.96 -11.77
C PRO A 216 -2.49 -39.04 -11.68
N GLY A 217 -1.96 -39.55 -10.57
CA GLY A 217 -0.53 -39.67 -10.30
C GLY A 217 0.02 -38.51 -9.47
N ARG A 218 1.18 -38.72 -8.84
CA ARG A 218 1.83 -37.74 -7.95
C ARG A 218 2.10 -36.43 -8.69
N GLY A 219 1.85 -35.31 -8.01
CA GLY A 219 2.06 -33.97 -8.58
C GLY A 219 0.95 -33.54 -9.55
N CYS A 220 -0.26 -34.05 -9.37
CA CYS A 220 -1.48 -33.48 -9.94
C CYS A 220 -1.73 -32.11 -9.29
N LEU A 221 -1.80 -31.06 -10.10
CA LEU A 221 -1.90 -29.68 -9.61
C LEU A 221 -3.25 -29.03 -9.87
N ALA A 222 -3.94 -29.45 -10.93
CA ALA A 222 -5.15 -28.79 -11.41
C ALA A 222 -6.30 -29.79 -11.51
N LEU A 223 -7.48 -29.34 -11.10
CA LEU A 223 -8.73 -30.06 -11.16
C LEU A 223 -9.84 -29.11 -11.62
N ALA A 224 -10.72 -29.58 -12.50
CA ALA A 224 -11.90 -28.86 -12.96
C ALA A 224 -13.08 -29.84 -13.13
N VAL A 225 -14.30 -29.37 -12.91
CA VAL A 225 -15.54 -30.14 -13.11
C VAL A 225 -16.35 -29.53 -14.24
N ASP A 226 -16.77 -30.30 -15.23
CA ASP A 226 -17.66 -29.83 -16.29
C ASP A 226 -19.08 -29.67 -15.71
N PRO A 227 -19.62 -28.44 -15.63
CA PRO A 227 -20.93 -28.21 -15.03
C PRO A 227 -22.08 -28.81 -15.83
N ALA A 228 -21.89 -29.17 -17.11
CA ALA A 228 -22.94 -29.78 -17.93
C ALA A 228 -23.00 -31.30 -17.79
N THR A 229 -21.87 -31.95 -17.49
CA THR A 229 -21.75 -33.42 -17.52
C THR A 229 -21.37 -34.05 -16.18
N GLY A 230 -20.86 -33.27 -15.21
CA GLY A 230 -20.32 -33.77 -13.94
C GLY A 230 -18.94 -34.46 -14.09
N LEU A 231 -18.37 -34.48 -15.30
CA LEU A 231 -17.08 -35.11 -15.56
C LEU A 231 -15.93 -34.24 -15.03
N LEU A 232 -14.88 -34.89 -14.52
CA LEU A 232 -13.72 -34.23 -13.95
C LEU A 232 -12.56 -34.21 -14.95
N CYS A 233 -11.75 -33.16 -14.93
CA CYS A 233 -10.53 -33.03 -15.70
C CYS A 233 -9.35 -32.73 -14.78
N THR A 234 -8.24 -33.44 -14.97
CA THR A 234 -7.02 -33.30 -14.16
C THR A 234 -5.80 -32.98 -15.00
N GLY A 235 -4.85 -32.24 -14.41
CA GLY A 235 -3.58 -31.91 -15.03
C GLY A 235 -2.47 -31.71 -13.99
N GLY A 236 -1.23 -32.04 -14.35
CA GLY A 236 -0.12 -32.03 -13.40
C GLY A 236 1.26 -31.97 -14.03
N ARG A 237 2.26 -32.45 -13.29
CA ARG A 237 3.69 -32.42 -13.68
C ARG A 237 4.01 -33.13 -15.00
N GLY A 238 3.26 -34.18 -15.35
CA GLY A 238 3.46 -34.94 -16.59
C GLY A 238 2.90 -34.29 -17.85
N GLY A 239 2.23 -33.14 -17.74
CA GLY A 239 1.61 -32.47 -18.90
C GLY A 239 0.37 -33.18 -19.47
N GLU A 240 -0.05 -34.30 -18.87
CA GLU A 240 -1.23 -35.06 -19.28
C GLU A 240 -2.52 -34.34 -18.88
N VAL A 241 -3.47 -34.25 -19.81
CA VAL A 241 -4.85 -33.86 -19.52
C VAL A 241 -5.72 -35.12 -19.56
N ARG A 242 -6.28 -35.49 -18.41
CA ARG A 242 -7.14 -36.68 -18.27
C ARG A 242 -8.54 -36.31 -17.84
N ARG A 243 -9.52 -37.02 -18.39
CA ARG A 243 -10.94 -36.94 -18.02
C ARG A 243 -11.33 -38.14 -17.16
N TRP A 244 -12.17 -37.91 -16.16
CA TRP A 244 -12.64 -38.91 -15.20
C TRP A 244 -14.15 -38.86 -15.07
N ASP A 245 -14.76 -40.03 -14.93
CA ASP A 245 -16.16 -40.18 -14.55
C ASP A 245 -16.23 -40.57 -13.06
N PRO A 246 -16.77 -39.71 -12.18
CA PRO A 246 -16.83 -39.99 -10.74
C PRO A 246 -17.73 -41.19 -10.38
N GLU A 247 -18.64 -41.59 -11.28
CA GLU A 247 -19.60 -42.68 -11.06
C GLU A 247 -19.05 -44.04 -11.50
N GLN A 248 -18.11 -44.09 -12.46
CA GLN A 248 -17.57 -45.36 -12.98
C GLN A 248 -16.55 -46.07 -12.07
N GLY A 249 -16.25 -45.51 -10.89
CA GLY A 249 -15.33 -46.11 -9.90
C GLY A 249 -13.84 -46.03 -10.28
N ASP A 250 -12.98 -46.55 -9.40
CA ASP A 250 -11.53 -46.38 -9.46
C ASP A 250 -10.93 -46.80 -10.82
N GLY A 251 -10.39 -45.83 -11.56
CA GLY A 251 -9.46 -46.08 -12.67
C GLY A 251 -9.97 -45.83 -14.09
N ALA A 252 -11.26 -45.52 -14.29
CA ALA A 252 -11.78 -45.13 -15.61
C ALA A 252 -11.38 -43.67 -15.95
N SER A 253 -10.17 -43.51 -16.50
CA SER A 253 -9.70 -42.23 -17.04
C SER A 253 -9.53 -42.30 -18.55
N THR A 254 -9.89 -41.22 -19.24
CA THR A 254 -9.61 -41.05 -20.67
C THR A 254 -8.50 -40.02 -20.83
N LEU A 255 -7.37 -40.40 -21.43
CA LEU A 255 -6.33 -39.44 -21.82
C LEU A 255 -6.86 -38.59 -22.98
N MET A 256 -6.99 -37.29 -22.77
CA MET A 256 -7.40 -36.36 -23.83
C MET A 256 -6.21 -35.99 -24.72
N GLY A 257 -5.03 -35.85 -24.12
CA GLY A 257 -3.76 -35.58 -24.81
C GLY A 257 -2.70 -34.99 -23.89
N LEU A 258 -1.61 -34.51 -24.49
CA LEU A 258 -0.44 -33.95 -23.79
C LEU A 258 -0.30 -32.46 -24.08
N HIS A 259 -0.28 -31.63 -23.03
CA HIS A 259 -0.03 -30.19 -23.14
C HIS A 259 1.36 -29.89 -23.70
N GLY A 260 2.31 -30.82 -23.52
CA GLY A 260 3.72 -30.71 -23.90
C GLY A 260 4.63 -31.23 -22.78
N PRO A 261 5.96 -31.08 -22.88
CA PRO A 261 6.92 -31.53 -21.86
C PRO A 261 6.93 -30.62 -20.60
N VAL A 262 5.83 -29.90 -20.36
CA VAL A 262 5.71 -28.86 -19.32
C VAL A 262 4.57 -29.19 -18.37
N GLN A 263 4.75 -28.83 -17.11
CA GLN A 263 3.74 -28.99 -16.08
C GLN A 263 2.50 -28.13 -16.38
N ILE A 264 1.31 -28.72 -16.24
CA ILE A 264 0.05 -27.99 -16.23
C ILE A 264 -0.12 -27.35 -14.84
N THR A 265 -0.47 -26.06 -14.85
CA THR A 265 -0.59 -25.26 -13.62
C THR A 265 -2.03 -24.92 -13.24
N ALA A 266 -2.94 -24.84 -14.21
CA ALA A 266 -4.38 -24.68 -13.98
C ALA A 266 -5.20 -25.24 -15.15
N LEU A 267 -6.46 -25.58 -14.85
CA LEU A 267 -7.46 -26.09 -15.78
C LEU A 267 -8.80 -25.37 -15.56
N VAL A 268 -9.54 -25.13 -16.63
CA VAL A 268 -10.95 -24.75 -16.58
C VAL A 268 -11.74 -25.57 -17.59
N THR A 269 -13.00 -25.84 -17.25
CA THR A 269 -13.97 -26.56 -18.06
C THR A 269 -15.12 -25.62 -18.39
N GLY A 270 -15.87 -25.93 -19.44
CA GLY A 270 -17.11 -25.23 -19.75
C GLY A 270 -18.08 -26.15 -20.49
N PRO A 271 -19.32 -25.67 -20.69
CA PRO A 271 -20.38 -26.50 -21.24
C PRO A 271 -20.01 -27.06 -22.62
N GLY A 272 -20.39 -28.31 -22.86
CA GLY A 272 -20.15 -28.99 -24.13
C GLY A 272 -18.79 -29.67 -24.25
N SER A 273 -18.26 -30.24 -23.16
CA SER A 273 -17.04 -31.07 -23.21
C SER A 273 -15.80 -30.32 -23.69
N LYS A 274 -15.65 -29.04 -23.38
CA LYS A 274 -14.43 -28.29 -23.70
C LYS A 274 -13.59 -28.08 -22.44
N VAL A 275 -12.27 -28.14 -22.60
CA VAL A 275 -11.30 -27.94 -21.50
C VAL A 275 -10.25 -26.94 -21.96
N VAL A 276 -9.79 -26.05 -21.08
CA VAL A 276 -8.62 -25.20 -21.32
C VAL A 276 -7.60 -25.45 -20.23
N SER A 277 -6.36 -25.59 -20.66
CA SER A 277 -5.20 -25.82 -19.80
C SER A 277 -4.16 -24.73 -20.00
N VAL A 278 -3.43 -24.39 -18.94
CA VAL A 278 -2.26 -23.51 -19.02
C VAL A 278 -1.01 -24.19 -18.47
N GLY A 279 0.04 -24.20 -19.29
CA GLY A 279 1.33 -24.79 -18.99
C GLY A 279 2.26 -23.82 -18.26
N ARG A 280 3.32 -24.38 -17.66
CA ARG A 280 4.38 -23.61 -16.99
C ARG A 280 5.18 -22.71 -17.96
N ASP A 281 5.10 -22.95 -19.25
CA ASP A 281 5.67 -22.10 -20.30
C ASP A 281 4.76 -20.92 -20.70
N GLY A 282 3.55 -20.87 -20.11
CA GLY A 282 2.50 -19.89 -20.36
C GLY A 282 1.67 -20.15 -21.61
N THR A 283 1.79 -21.32 -22.24
CA THR A 283 0.96 -21.71 -23.37
C THR A 283 -0.43 -22.08 -22.89
N LEU A 284 -1.47 -21.55 -23.55
CA LEU A 284 -2.86 -21.94 -23.31
C LEU A 284 -3.33 -22.84 -24.45
N LEU A 285 -3.86 -24.01 -24.10
CA LEU A 285 -4.36 -25.02 -25.03
C LEU A 285 -5.82 -25.34 -24.73
N ALA A 286 -6.65 -25.36 -25.76
CA ALA A 286 -8.05 -25.78 -25.72
C ALA A 286 -8.21 -27.21 -26.25
N TRP A 287 -8.99 -28.00 -25.54
CA TRP A 287 -9.22 -29.42 -25.81
C TRP A 287 -10.71 -29.67 -26.02
N ASP A 288 -10.98 -30.64 -26.88
CA ASP A 288 -12.32 -31.22 -27.06
C ASP A 288 -12.38 -32.58 -26.34
N ALA A 289 -13.07 -32.64 -25.21
CA ALA A 289 -13.29 -33.85 -24.44
C ALA A 289 -14.25 -34.83 -25.12
N SER A 290 -15.00 -34.41 -26.14
CA SER A 290 -15.79 -35.32 -26.98
C SER A 290 -14.94 -36.04 -28.04
N ALA A 291 -13.74 -35.54 -28.33
CA ALA A 291 -12.78 -36.14 -29.25
C ALA A 291 -11.39 -36.38 -28.59
N PRO A 292 -11.28 -37.32 -27.63
CA PRO A 292 -10.00 -37.64 -27.00
C PRO A 292 -8.94 -38.07 -28.01
N GLY A 293 -7.71 -37.58 -27.86
CA GLY A 293 -6.59 -37.86 -28.76
C GLY A 293 -6.48 -36.90 -29.95
N ALA A 294 -7.46 -36.02 -30.17
CA ALA A 294 -7.31 -34.93 -31.13
C ALA A 294 -6.24 -33.93 -30.67
N GLU A 295 -5.57 -33.28 -31.62
CA GLU A 295 -4.62 -32.22 -31.29
C GLU A 295 -5.33 -31.03 -30.63
N PRO A 296 -4.79 -30.51 -29.51
CA PRO A 296 -5.37 -29.34 -28.87
C PRO A 296 -5.21 -28.10 -29.74
N ARG A 297 -6.18 -27.20 -29.68
CA ARG A 297 -6.09 -25.89 -30.36
C ARG A 297 -5.26 -24.92 -29.51
N PRO A 298 -4.17 -24.32 -30.03
CA PRO A 298 -3.48 -23.23 -29.35
C PRO A 298 -4.37 -22.00 -29.23
N MET A 299 -4.46 -21.43 -28.03
CA MET A 299 -5.18 -20.19 -27.76
C MET A 299 -4.27 -18.96 -27.68
N GLY A 300 -2.95 -19.17 -27.51
CA GLY A 300 -1.96 -18.12 -27.37
C GLY A 300 -1.07 -18.33 -26.15
N ARG A 301 -0.25 -17.32 -25.83
CA ARG A 301 0.75 -17.39 -24.75
C ARG A 301 0.63 -16.21 -23.78
N ALA A 302 0.62 -16.49 -22.49
CA ALA A 302 0.58 -15.51 -21.40
C ALA A 302 1.97 -14.98 -20.99
N GLY A 303 3.00 -15.19 -21.83
CA GLY A 303 4.42 -14.96 -21.52
C GLY A 303 5.08 -16.16 -20.81
N PRO A 304 6.42 -16.23 -20.68
CA PRO A 304 7.10 -17.30 -19.95
C PRO A 304 7.07 -17.09 -18.43
N LEU A 305 7.12 -18.15 -17.62
CA LEU A 305 7.28 -18.01 -16.17
C LEU A 305 8.69 -17.57 -15.79
N THR A 306 8.79 -16.50 -15.00
CA THR A 306 10.00 -16.11 -14.28
C THR A 306 9.73 -16.23 -12.77
N GLY A 307 10.52 -17.07 -12.07
CA GLY A 307 10.50 -17.10 -10.59
C GLY A 307 9.47 -18.00 -9.88
N GLY A 308 9.12 -19.17 -10.42
CA GLY A 308 8.47 -20.26 -9.67
C GLY A 308 6.99 -20.09 -9.31
N ALA A 309 6.33 -19.01 -9.72
CA ALA A 309 4.87 -18.86 -9.61
C ALA A 309 4.14 -19.66 -10.70
N ALA A 310 2.87 -20.00 -10.48
CA ALA A 310 2.02 -20.79 -11.38
C ALA A 310 0.97 -19.88 -12.06
N TYR A 311 0.53 -20.22 -13.28
CA TYR A 311 -0.64 -19.56 -13.86
C TYR A 311 -1.92 -20.06 -13.19
N GLN A 312 -2.95 -19.23 -13.19
CA GLN A 312 -4.27 -19.55 -12.65
C GLN A 312 -5.34 -19.21 -13.69
N LEU A 313 -6.34 -20.07 -13.83
CA LEU A 313 -7.43 -19.89 -14.79
C LEU A 313 -8.77 -19.79 -14.07
N ALA A 314 -9.67 -18.93 -14.57
CA ALA A 314 -11.07 -18.90 -14.14
C ALA A 314 -12.02 -18.40 -15.23
N GLY A 315 -13.31 -18.59 -14.99
CA GLY A 315 -14.40 -18.08 -15.83
C GLY A 315 -14.95 -19.13 -16.79
N PRO A 316 -16.15 -18.88 -17.36
CA PRO A 316 -16.72 -19.74 -18.39
C PRO A 316 -15.81 -19.71 -19.61
N LEU A 317 -15.76 -20.81 -20.37
CA LEU A 317 -14.89 -20.91 -21.55
C LEU A 317 -15.07 -19.76 -22.53
N ALA A 318 -16.29 -19.26 -22.72
CA ALA A 318 -16.57 -18.07 -23.54
C ALA A 318 -15.68 -16.84 -23.22
N GLY A 319 -15.10 -16.78 -22.01
CA GLY A 319 -14.02 -15.85 -21.71
C GLY A 319 -13.14 -16.29 -20.53
N VAL A 320 -12.01 -16.92 -20.84
CA VAL A 320 -11.02 -17.46 -19.87
C VAL A 320 -10.15 -16.32 -19.34
N ILE A 321 -10.02 -16.23 -18.02
CA ILE A 321 -9.12 -15.30 -17.33
C ILE A 321 -7.86 -16.04 -16.92
N CYS A 322 -6.68 -15.50 -17.24
CA CYS A 322 -5.39 -15.99 -16.78
C CYS A 322 -4.66 -14.97 -15.92
N GLY A 323 -4.26 -15.38 -14.73
CA GLY A 323 -3.31 -14.65 -13.87
C GLY A 323 -1.88 -15.11 -14.14
N THR A 324 -0.95 -14.19 -14.38
CA THR A 324 0.45 -14.50 -14.69
C THR A 324 1.40 -14.30 -13.52
N ALA A 325 2.57 -14.95 -13.57
CA ALA A 325 3.64 -14.74 -12.60
C ALA A 325 4.24 -13.33 -12.58
N GLN A 326 4.09 -12.57 -13.67
CA GLN A 326 4.48 -11.15 -13.71
C GLN A 326 3.43 -10.23 -13.07
N GLY A 327 2.28 -10.79 -12.69
CA GLY A 327 1.14 -10.07 -12.13
C GLY A 327 0.08 -9.73 -13.16
N ARG A 328 0.18 -10.12 -14.43
CA ARG A 328 -0.84 -9.72 -15.41
C ARG A 328 -2.14 -10.49 -15.23
N VAL A 329 -3.26 -9.84 -15.51
CA VAL A 329 -4.60 -10.44 -15.58
C VAL A 329 -5.09 -10.30 -17.01
N MET A 330 -5.13 -11.42 -17.72
CA MET A 330 -5.38 -11.49 -19.15
C MET A 330 -6.70 -12.23 -19.41
N HIS A 331 -7.41 -11.88 -20.49
CA HIS A 331 -8.70 -12.43 -20.86
C HIS A 331 -8.67 -12.92 -22.32
N TRP A 332 -9.02 -14.19 -22.55
CA TRP A 332 -9.16 -14.78 -23.88
C TRP A 332 -10.62 -15.11 -24.13
N THR A 333 -11.12 -14.72 -25.29
CA THR A 333 -12.43 -15.16 -25.79
C THR A 333 -12.23 -16.44 -26.60
N THR A 334 -12.88 -17.56 -26.23
CA THR A 334 -12.67 -18.84 -26.93
C THR A 334 -13.31 -18.90 -28.32
N ASP A 335 -14.35 -18.10 -28.54
CA ASP A 335 -15.30 -18.30 -29.65
C ASP A 335 -15.01 -17.41 -30.87
N THR A 336 -14.21 -16.35 -30.70
CA THR A 336 -13.98 -15.34 -31.74
C THR A 336 -12.78 -15.65 -32.63
N GLY A 337 -11.99 -16.67 -32.31
CA GLY A 337 -10.72 -16.92 -33.02
C GLY A 337 -9.68 -15.81 -32.83
N GLU A 338 -9.90 -14.85 -31.93
CA GLU A 338 -8.92 -13.81 -31.60
C GLU A 338 -7.66 -14.47 -31.00
N GLU A 339 -6.53 -14.42 -31.72
CA GLU A 339 -5.25 -14.98 -31.25
C GLU A 339 -4.59 -14.14 -30.13
N ARG A 340 -5.07 -12.91 -29.90
CA ARG A 340 -4.47 -11.98 -28.93
C ARG A 340 -5.37 -11.79 -27.71
N PRO A 341 -4.87 -12.07 -26.49
CA PRO A 341 -5.63 -11.79 -25.28
C PRO A 341 -5.80 -10.30 -25.01
N ARG A 342 -6.88 -9.97 -24.30
CA ARG A 342 -7.13 -8.63 -23.77
C ARG A 342 -6.59 -8.54 -22.35
N ALA A 343 -5.78 -7.53 -22.02
CA ALA A 343 -5.38 -7.30 -20.63
C ALA A 343 -6.52 -6.60 -19.87
N LEU A 344 -6.88 -7.13 -18.71
CA LEU A 344 -7.79 -6.47 -17.77
C LEU A 344 -7.03 -5.55 -16.80
N GLY A 345 -5.75 -5.85 -16.58
CA GLY A 345 -4.82 -5.06 -15.78
C GLY A 345 -3.75 -5.92 -15.14
N THR A 346 -3.18 -5.41 -14.04
CA THR A 346 -1.98 -6.00 -13.42
C THR A 346 -2.02 -5.97 -11.89
N HIS A 347 -1.47 -7.00 -11.27
CA HIS A 347 -0.98 -7.06 -9.90
C HIS A 347 0.47 -6.57 -9.82
N ASP A 348 0.87 -6.26 -8.60
CA ASP A 348 2.20 -5.74 -8.28
C ASP A 348 3.25 -6.86 -8.21
N ARG A 349 2.80 -8.09 -7.95
CA ARG A 349 3.58 -9.33 -8.04
C ARG A 349 2.74 -10.40 -8.73
N GLY A 350 3.28 -11.61 -8.90
CA GLY A 350 2.57 -12.72 -9.52
C GLY A 350 1.16 -12.90 -8.97
N VAL A 351 0.21 -13.09 -9.87
CA VAL A 351 -1.16 -13.47 -9.54
C VAL A 351 -1.13 -14.90 -9.05
N THR A 352 -1.68 -15.14 -7.87
CA THR A 352 -1.60 -16.42 -7.16
C THR A 352 -2.94 -17.12 -7.10
N ALA A 353 -4.05 -16.40 -7.26
CA ALA A 353 -5.39 -16.97 -7.35
C ALA A 353 -6.30 -16.11 -8.23
N VAL A 354 -7.21 -16.73 -8.97
CA VAL A 354 -8.15 -16.08 -9.89
C VAL A 354 -9.51 -16.78 -9.74
N SER A 355 -10.60 -16.00 -9.72
CA SER A 355 -11.97 -16.52 -9.79
C SER A 355 -12.82 -15.57 -10.60
N ALA A 356 -13.74 -16.09 -11.40
CA ALA A 356 -14.63 -15.28 -12.22
C ALA A 356 -16.03 -15.92 -12.30
N GLU A 357 -17.03 -15.22 -11.78
CA GLU A 357 -18.42 -15.68 -11.66
C GLU A 357 -19.37 -14.51 -11.87
N ALA A 358 -20.56 -14.78 -12.41
CA ALA A 358 -21.62 -13.76 -12.60
C ALA A 358 -21.16 -12.44 -13.26
N GLY A 359 -20.17 -12.52 -14.17
CA GLY A 359 -19.59 -11.34 -14.84
C GLY A 359 -18.55 -10.55 -14.02
N VAL A 360 -18.33 -10.93 -12.76
CA VAL A 360 -17.31 -10.36 -11.87
C VAL A 360 -16.03 -11.19 -11.97
N THR A 361 -14.87 -10.53 -12.04
CA THR A 361 -13.57 -11.20 -11.96
C THR A 361 -12.80 -10.68 -10.75
N VAL A 362 -12.31 -11.61 -9.93
CA VAL A 362 -11.50 -11.31 -8.75
C VAL A 362 -10.17 -12.04 -8.83
N THR A 363 -9.11 -11.34 -8.43
CA THR A 363 -7.77 -11.92 -8.40
C THR A 363 -7.07 -11.57 -7.09
N GLY A 364 -6.25 -12.51 -6.63
CA GLY A 364 -5.35 -12.37 -5.50
C GLY A 364 -3.91 -12.51 -5.97
N GLY A 365 -3.00 -11.74 -5.39
CA GLY A 365 -1.59 -11.78 -5.77
C GLY A 365 -0.65 -11.98 -4.58
N ARG A 366 0.62 -12.26 -4.91
CA ARG A 366 1.75 -12.25 -3.96
C ARG A 366 2.03 -10.84 -3.39
N ASP A 367 1.40 -9.83 -3.94
CA ASP A 367 1.36 -8.46 -3.41
C ASP A 367 0.41 -8.30 -2.21
N GLY A 368 -0.42 -9.31 -1.95
CA GLY A 368 -1.41 -9.31 -0.87
C GLY A 368 -2.59 -8.39 -1.09
N PHE A 369 -2.85 -8.06 -2.35
CA PHE A 369 -4.06 -7.37 -2.78
C PHE A 369 -5.09 -8.37 -3.30
N LEU A 370 -6.35 -8.10 -2.95
CA LEU A 370 -7.52 -8.68 -3.61
C LEU A 370 -8.11 -7.61 -4.53
N MET A 371 -8.15 -7.87 -5.83
CA MET A 371 -8.57 -6.92 -6.86
C MET A 371 -9.82 -7.41 -7.59
N VAL A 372 -10.69 -6.48 -7.99
CA VAL A 372 -11.85 -6.73 -8.85
C VAL A 372 -11.63 -6.06 -10.19
N TRP A 373 -11.94 -6.79 -11.25
CA TRP A 373 -11.81 -6.35 -12.63
C TRP A 373 -13.17 -6.25 -13.29
N ASP A 374 -13.32 -5.18 -14.07
CA ASP A 374 -14.43 -5.03 -15.00
C ASP A 374 -14.01 -5.63 -16.34
N ARG A 375 -14.82 -6.56 -16.89
CA ARG A 375 -14.56 -7.19 -18.18
C ARG A 375 -14.96 -6.30 -19.37
N SER A 376 -15.75 -5.24 -19.11
CA SER A 376 -16.32 -4.37 -20.13
C SER A 376 -15.45 -3.17 -20.51
N ASP A 377 -14.44 -2.84 -19.69
CA ASP A 377 -13.47 -1.75 -19.94
C ASP A 377 -12.02 -2.27 -20.00
N PRO A 378 -11.67 -3.07 -21.04
CA PRO A 378 -10.33 -3.64 -21.17
C PRO A 378 -9.26 -2.57 -21.41
N GLU A 379 -8.01 -2.86 -21.02
CA GLU A 379 -6.87 -2.02 -21.40
C GLU A 379 -6.72 -1.98 -22.93
N PRO A 380 -6.47 -0.80 -23.54
CA PRO A 380 -6.12 -0.75 -24.95
C PRO A 380 -4.86 -1.56 -25.19
N ALA A 381 -4.79 -2.22 -26.36
CA ALA A 381 -3.67 -3.08 -26.71
C ALA A 381 -2.38 -2.30 -26.94
N GLY A 382 -1.65 -1.98 -25.88
CA GLY A 382 -0.31 -1.38 -25.91
C GLY A 382 0.79 -2.43 -25.83
N PRO A 383 2.06 -2.10 -26.15
CA PRO A 383 3.18 -3.01 -25.93
C PRO A 383 3.26 -3.36 -24.44
N TRP A 384 3.01 -4.62 -24.12
CA TRP A 384 2.60 -5.09 -22.78
C TRP A 384 3.71 -5.19 -21.73
N ASP A 385 4.87 -4.62 -22.00
CA ASP A 385 6.04 -4.57 -21.11
C ASP A 385 6.51 -3.13 -21.03
N ILE A 386 5.71 -2.25 -20.43
CA ILE A 386 6.15 -0.91 -20.06
C ILE A 386 6.68 -1.00 -18.62
N GLU A 387 7.99 -0.85 -18.46
CA GLU A 387 8.64 -0.58 -17.18
C GLU A 387 9.35 0.75 -17.26
N VAL A 388 8.87 1.73 -16.51
CA VAL A 388 9.59 3.00 -16.34
C VAL A 388 10.78 2.76 -15.42
N TRP A 389 11.98 3.02 -15.95
CA TRP A 389 13.24 2.89 -15.22
C TRP A 389 13.80 4.25 -14.81
N THR A 390 13.46 5.32 -15.55
CA THR A 390 14.00 6.67 -15.32
C THR A 390 12.97 7.75 -15.64
N VAL A 391 13.08 8.88 -14.95
CA VAL A 391 12.29 10.09 -15.21
C VAL A 391 13.23 11.29 -15.23
N ALA A 392 13.02 12.21 -16.16
CA ALA A 392 13.77 13.46 -16.25
C ALA A 392 12.80 14.63 -16.44
N VAL A 393 13.04 15.73 -15.74
CA VAL A 393 12.23 16.95 -15.81
C VAL A 393 12.98 17.96 -16.67
N ASP A 394 12.27 18.58 -17.62
CA ASP A 394 12.81 19.68 -18.41
C ASP A 394 13.19 20.84 -17.47
N PRO A 395 14.43 21.39 -17.55
CA PRO A 395 14.85 22.54 -16.76
C PRO A 395 13.96 23.77 -16.94
N MET A 396 13.32 23.92 -18.09
CA MET A 396 12.37 25.00 -18.38
C MET A 396 10.98 24.73 -17.79
N GLY A 397 10.76 23.56 -17.18
CA GLY A 397 9.52 23.15 -16.52
C GLY A 397 8.35 22.85 -17.48
N SER A 398 8.61 22.81 -18.79
CA SER A 398 7.55 22.71 -19.81
C SER A 398 7.07 21.28 -20.05
N SER A 399 7.90 20.27 -19.75
CA SER A 399 7.58 18.87 -19.97
C SER A 399 8.33 17.93 -19.02
N VAL A 400 7.87 16.68 -18.97
CA VAL A 400 8.57 15.57 -18.30
C VAL A 400 8.77 14.45 -19.29
N VAL A 401 9.87 13.72 -19.15
CA VAL A 401 10.17 12.56 -19.98
C VAL A 401 10.36 11.33 -19.10
N THR A 402 9.76 10.20 -19.49
CA THR A 402 9.97 8.89 -18.88
C THR A 402 10.69 7.97 -19.85
N GLY A 403 11.64 7.19 -19.35
CA GLY A 403 12.39 6.20 -20.12
C GLY A 403 12.25 4.81 -19.52
N GLY A 404 12.13 3.81 -20.38
CA GLY A 404 11.87 2.44 -19.98
C GLY A 404 12.09 1.41 -21.07
N THR A 405 11.46 0.25 -20.91
CA THR A 405 11.46 -0.86 -21.88
C THR A 405 10.73 -0.56 -23.19
N ASP A 406 9.81 0.41 -23.19
CA ASP A 406 9.04 0.87 -24.35
C ASP A 406 9.62 2.15 -24.97
N GLY A 407 10.82 2.52 -24.53
CA GLY A 407 11.55 3.68 -25.01
C GLY A 407 11.25 4.95 -24.23
N ILE A 408 11.21 6.09 -24.93
CA ILE A 408 11.13 7.42 -24.32
C ILE A 408 9.77 8.04 -24.63
N HIS A 409 9.06 8.41 -23.56
CA HIS A 409 7.76 9.06 -23.61
C HIS A 409 7.83 10.48 -23.04
N ARG A 410 7.36 11.46 -23.82
CA ARG A 410 7.21 12.86 -23.40
C ARG A 410 5.82 13.11 -22.84
N TRP A 411 5.75 13.90 -21.78
CA TRP A 411 4.55 14.28 -21.06
C TRP A 411 4.48 15.80 -20.97
N ALA A 412 3.67 16.40 -21.85
CA ALA A 412 3.40 17.83 -21.83
C ALA A 412 2.04 18.09 -21.14
N PRO A 413 1.98 18.89 -20.06
CA PRO A 413 0.72 19.24 -19.42
C PRO A 413 -0.17 20.03 -20.40
N ALA A 414 -1.42 19.58 -20.58
CA ALA A 414 -2.39 20.28 -21.40
C ALA A 414 -2.72 21.63 -20.76
N GLY A 415 -2.19 22.73 -21.33
CA GLY A 415 -2.40 24.09 -20.82
C GLY A 415 -1.16 24.85 -20.35
N GLY A 416 0.06 24.42 -20.73
CA GLY A 416 1.23 25.30 -20.74
C GLY A 416 1.72 25.79 -19.36
N GLY A 417 1.66 24.93 -18.34
CA GLY A 417 2.33 25.21 -17.07
C GLY A 417 2.00 24.22 -15.95
N PRO A 418 2.72 24.32 -14.81
CA PRO A 418 2.55 23.46 -13.65
C PRO A 418 1.16 23.55 -12.97
N GLY A 419 0.25 24.42 -13.41
CA GLY A 419 -1.10 24.59 -12.84
C GLY A 419 -2.18 23.62 -13.36
N GLY A 420 -1.90 22.80 -14.38
CA GLY A 420 -2.90 21.92 -14.98
C GLY A 420 -3.39 20.82 -14.04
N THR A 421 -4.71 20.69 -13.86
CA THR A 421 -5.35 19.62 -13.08
C THR A 421 -5.70 18.37 -13.92
N ARG A 422 -5.43 18.42 -15.22
CA ARG A 422 -5.71 17.33 -16.17
C ARG A 422 -4.46 16.50 -16.42
N ALA A 423 -4.61 15.17 -16.38
CA ALA A 423 -3.53 14.25 -16.67
C ALA A 423 -3.03 14.41 -18.13
N PRO A 424 -1.72 14.61 -18.36
CA PRO A 424 -1.14 14.63 -19.69
C PRO A 424 -1.20 13.24 -20.34
N LYS A 425 -1.26 13.20 -21.67
CA LYS A 425 -1.10 11.96 -22.43
C LYS A 425 0.38 11.76 -22.79
N PRO A 426 0.88 10.51 -22.76
CA PRO A 426 2.24 10.22 -23.22
C PRO A 426 2.32 10.35 -24.75
N GLU A 427 3.43 10.89 -25.21
CA GLU A 427 3.83 10.93 -26.62
C GLU A 427 5.14 10.15 -26.77
N LEU A 428 5.13 9.09 -27.60
CA LEU A 428 6.33 8.32 -27.90
C LEU A 428 7.26 9.14 -28.79
N ILE A 429 8.47 9.41 -28.29
CA ILE A 429 9.50 10.16 -29.03
C ILE A 429 10.72 9.30 -29.41
N TRP A 430 10.81 8.09 -28.85
CA TRP A 430 11.85 7.11 -29.13
C TRP A 430 11.37 5.70 -28.79
N ASP A 431 11.55 4.73 -29.70
CA ASP A 431 10.92 3.40 -29.63
C ASP A 431 11.88 2.27 -29.21
N SER A 432 13.06 2.61 -28.68
CA SER A 432 14.06 1.64 -28.20
C SER A 432 14.31 1.80 -26.69
N PRO A 433 14.54 0.70 -25.94
CA PRO A 433 14.68 0.73 -24.49
C PRO A 433 15.77 1.68 -23.99
N VAL A 434 15.49 2.38 -22.88
CA VAL A 434 16.46 3.30 -22.26
C VAL A 434 16.51 3.10 -20.75
N SER A 435 17.73 2.95 -20.21
CA SER A 435 17.96 2.74 -18.79
C SER A 435 18.03 4.04 -17.96
N HIS A 436 18.62 5.10 -18.53
CA HIS A 436 18.86 6.37 -17.83
C HIS A 436 18.68 7.56 -18.78
N LEU A 437 18.13 8.65 -18.25
CA LEU A 437 17.86 9.90 -18.96
C LEU A 437 18.33 11.09 -18.14
N ALA A 438 18.86 12.11 -18.82
CA ALA A 438 19.17 13.40 -18.20
C ALA A 438 18.88 14.54 -19.17
N PHE A 439 18.33 15.65 -18.66
CA PHE A 439 18.22 16.89 -19.42
C PHE A 439 19.49 17.72 -19.25
N LEU A 440 19.93 18.30 -20.37
CA LEU A 440 20.92 19.36 -20.41
C LEU A 440 20.28 20.71 -20.05
N ALA A 441 21.08 21.66 -19.57
CA ALA A 441 20.61 23.00 -19.21
C ALA A 441 19.98 23.78 -20.38
N ASP A 442 20.30 23.39 -21.62
CA ASP A 442 19.74 23.96 -22.85
C ASP A 442 18.42 23.30 -23.30
N GLY A 443 17.92 22.30 -22.57
CA GLY A 443 16.68 21.59 -22.87
C GLY A 443 16.84 20.33 -23.73
N ARG A 444 18.06 20.02 -24.22
CA ARG A 444 18.31 18.75 -24.94
C ARG A 444 18.31 17.57 -23.97
N LEU A 445 17.86 16.41 -24.46
CA LEU A 445 17.79 15.14 -23.73
C LEU A 445 18.99 14.27 -24.08
N ALA A 446 19.68 13.74 -23.07
CA ALA A 446 20.74 12.77 -23.22
C ALA A 446 20.32 11.39 -22.71
N CYS A 447 20.70 10.33 -23.44
CA CYS A 447 20.55 8.95 -23.01
C CYS A 447 21.80 8.12 -23.32
N GLY A 448 22.05 7.09 -22.51
CA GLY A 448 23.20 6.20 -22.69
C GLY A 448 22.89 5.06 -23.67
N GLY A 449 23.77 4.83 -24.64
CA GLY A 449 23.75 3.70 -25.56
C GLY A 449 24.44 2.45 -24.99
N GLU A 450 24.11 1.29 -25.55
CA GLU A 450 24.67 -0.01 -25.12
C GLU A 450 26.18 -0.14 -25.35
N ASP A 451 26.72 0.58 -26.35
CA ASP A 451 28.12 0.59 -26.73
C ASP A 451 28.98 1.62 -25.97
N GLY A 452 28.36 2.37 -25.05
CA GLY A 452 29.02 3.44 -24.31
C GLY A 452 28.92 4.83 -24.91
N SER A 453 28.25 4.96 -26.06
CA SER A 453 27.93 6.26 -26.63
C SER A 453 26.86 6.98 -25.82
N LEU A 454 26.86 8.31 -25.91
CA LEU A 454 25.75 9.15 -25.49
C LEU A 454 24.98 9.61 -26.72
N LEU A 455 23.67 9.44 -26.68
CA LEU A 455 22.77 9.98 -27.67
C LEU A 455 22.17 11.27 -27.09
N VAL A 456 22.41 12.40 -27.75
CA VAL A 456 21.85 13.70 -27.37
C VAL A 456 20.87 14.15 -28.44
N ARG A 457 19.67 14.54 -28.04
CA ARG A 457 18.60 14.93 -28.96
C ARG A 457 17.78 16.08 -28.40
N ASP A 458 17.20 16.90 -29.29
CA ASP A 458 16.13 17.81 -28.91
C ASP A 458 14.79 17.04 -28.79
N PRO A 459 14.19 16.95 -27.58
CA PRO A 459 12.88 16.31 -27.41
C PRO A 459 11.73 17.08 -28.08
N ALA A 460 11.92 18.34 -28.48
CA ALA A 460 10.96 19.12 -29.26
C ALA A 460 10.94 18.73 -30.75
N ALA A 461 12.06 18.23 -31.27
CA ALA A 461 12.25 17.83 -32.66
C ALA A 461 12.57 16.32 -32.80
N PRO A 462 11.62 15.42 -32.50
CA PRO A 462 11.84 13.97 -32.53
C PRO A 462 12.00 13.38 -33.95
N ALA A 463 12.03 14.22 -35.00
CA ALA A 463 12.38 13.80 -36.35
C ALA A 463 13.90 13.89 -36.61
N ASP A 464 14.62 14.75 -35.89
CA ASP A 464 16.03 15.02 -36.16
C ASP A 464 16.92 13.91 -35.61
N PRO A 465 17.94 13.43 -36.35
CA PRO A 465 18.79 12.36 -35.88
C PRO A 465 19.53 12.76 -34.59
N PRO A 466 19.67 11.84 -33.61
CA PRO A 466 20.41 12.15 -32.40
C PRO A 466 21.89 12.38 -32.68
N VAL A 467 22.48 13.31 -31.96
CA VAL A 467 23.93 13.50 -31.94
C VAL A 467 24.56 12.38 -31.12
N VAL A 468 25.44 11.61 -31.73
CA VAL A 468 26.13 10.48 -31.09
C VAL A 468 27.51 10.95 -30.63
N VAL A 469 27.74 10.93 -29.31
CA VAL A 469 29.03 11.26 -28.69
C VAL A 469 29.67 9.96 -28.20
N ARG A 470 30.96 9.73 -28.50
CA ARG A 470 31.68 8.49 -28.18
C ARG A 470 32.81 8.71 -27.18
N PRO A 471 33.14 7.71 -26.34
CA PRO A 471 34.21 7.83 -25.35
C PRO A 471 35.59 8.00 -26.03
N PRO A 472 36.49 8.79 -25.42
CA PRO A 472 37.77 9.18 -26.02
C PRO A 472 38.75 8.01 -26.22
N ASP A 473 38.61 6.93 -25.44
CA ASP A 473 39.49 5.76 -25.54
C ASP A 473 39.02 4.72 -26.58
N GLY A 474 37.91 4.98 -27.27
CA GLY A 474 37.31 4.08 -28.26
C GLY A 474 36.84 2.73 -27.70
N ARG A 475 36.89 2.53 -26.37
CA ARG A 475 36.49 1.27 -25.74
C ARG A 475 34.98 1.22 -25.62
N ARG A 476 34.39 0.15 -26.15
CA ARG A 476 32.96 -0.14 -25.99
C ARG A 476 32.71 -0.56 -24.54
N ARG A 477 32.04 0.31 -23.78
CA ARG A 477 31.74 0.11 -22.36
C ARG A 477 30.34 0.63 -22.09
N THR A 478 29.45 -0.19 -21.54
CA THR A 478 28.06 0.26 -21.30
C THR A 478 28.01 1.40 -20.29
N VAL A 479 27.24 2.45 -20.59
CA VAL A 479 26.93 3.51 -19.62
C VAL A 479 26.03 2.92 -18.55
N ARG A 480 26.48 2.94 -17.30
CA ARG A 480 25.72 2.40 -16.16
C ARG A 480 24.76 3.41 -15.56
N HIS A 481 25.20 4.66 -15.44
CA HIS A 481 24.40 5.77 -14.92
C HIS A 481 24.74 7.07 -15.66
N LEU A 482 23.77 7.97 -15.75
CA LEU A 482 23.88 9.28 -16.39
C LEU A 482 23.33 10.35 -15.45
N ALA A 483 24.06 11.45 -15.28
CA ALA A 483 23.60 12.63 -14.55
C ALA A 483 24.05 13.91 -15.26
N ALA A 484 23.19 14.93 -15.31
CA ALA A 484 23.57 16.25 -15.79
C ALA A 484 24.20 17.07 -14.65
N VAL A 485 25.20 17.88 -14.98
CA VAL A 485 25.83 18.82 -14.03
C VAL A 485 25.16 20.18 -14.16
N LEU A 486 24.55 20.66 -13.08
CA LEU A 486 23.82 21.93 -13.04
C LEU A 486 24.79 23.11 -13.12
N GLY A 487 24.52 24.11 -13.96
CA GLY A 487 25.40 25.29 -14.14
C GLY A 487 26.17 25.35 -15.46
N GLY A 488 25.99 24.36 -16.35
CA GLY A 488 26.51 24.36 -17.72
C GLY A 488 25.88 23.25 -18.56
N THR A 489 26.29 23.14 -19.83
CA THR A 489 25.83 22.10 -20.77
C THR A 489 26.55 20.74 -20.59
N THR A 490 27.23 20.53 -19.46
CA THR A 490 28.17 19.40 -19.19
C THR A 490 27.46 18.16 -18.64
N LEU A 491 27.82 16.96 -19.13
CA LEU A 491 27.26 15.68 -18.65
C LEU A 491 28.27 14.91 -17.82
N LEU A 492 27.77 14.15 -16.84
CA LEU A 492 28.53 13.16 -16.10
C LEU A 492 28.00 11.76 -16.42
N THR A 493 28.88 10.87 -16.84
CA THR A 493 28.58 9.45 -17.02
C THR A 493 29.36 8.59 -16.04
N VAL A 494 28.70 7.57 -15.51
CA VAL A 494 29.34 6.48 -14.77
C VAL A 494 29.32 5.24 -15.63
N MET A 495 30.51 4.74 -15.95
CA MET A 495 30.69 3.57 -16.82
C MET A 495 30.56 2.27 -16.04
N ALA A 496 30.32 1.15 -16.73
CA ALA A 496 30.14 -0.15 -16.09
C ALA A 496 31.31 -0.62 -15.22
N ASP A 497 32.52 -0.15 -15.52
CA ASP A 497 33.79 -0.42 -14.81
C ASP A 497 34.12 0.59 -13.70
N GLY A 498 33.21 1.54 -13.46
CA GLY A 498 33.27 2.53 -12.39
C GLY A 498 33.89 3.87 -12.76
N ASP A 499 34.39 4.05 -13.99
CA ASP A 499 34.97 5.34 -14.40
C ASP A 499 33.92 6.46 -14.41
N LEU A 500 34.31 7.62 -13.88
CA LEU A 500 33.56 8.87 -13.90
C LEU A 500 34.10 9.76 -15.01
N LEU A 501 33.30 9.98 -16.05
CA LEU A 501 33.67 10.80 -17.19
C LEU A 501 32.80 12.06 -17.23
N LEU A 502 33.47 13.21 -17.29
CA LEU A 502 32.85 14.51 -17.52
C LEU A 502 32.90 14.82 -19.01
N TRP A 503 31.77 15.22 -19.59
CA TRP A 503 31.66 15.60 -20.99
C TRP A 503 31.59 17.12 -21.11
N PRO A 504 32.66 17.78 -21.56
CA PRO A 504 32.64 19.21 -21.82
C PRO A 504 31.59 19.51 -22.88
N SER A 505 31.01 20.68 -22.76
CA SER A 505 29.88 21.06 -23.57
C SER A 505 30.19 22.31 -24.36
N GLY A 506 30.66 22.12 -25.58
CA GLY A 506 30.50 23.10 -26.63
C GLY A 506 29.17 22.87 -27.34
N ASP A 507 28.64 23.90 -27.99
CA ASP A 507 27.58 23.73 -28.98
C ASP A 507 28.15 23.93 -30.40
N PRO A 508 28.05 22.93 -31.30
CA PRO A 508 27.65 21.56 -31.00
C PRO A 508 28.75 20.86 -30.17
N PRO A 509 28.45 19.72 -29.49
CA PRO A 509 29.50 18.78 -29.12
C PRO A 509 30.09 18.27 -30.44
N ALA A 510 31.12 18.97 -30.93
CA ALA A 510 31.76 18.64 -32.17
C ALA A 510 32.26 17.19 -32.07
N VAL A 511 32.13 16.45 -33.18
CA VAL A 511 32.78 15.14 -33.33
C VAL A 511 34.25 15.29 -32.90
N GLY A 512 34.63 14.70 -31.76
CA GLY A 512 35.99 14.78 -31.21
C GLY A 512 36.18 15.50 -29.87
N VAL A 513 35.12 15.89 -29.14
CA VAL A 513 35.27 16.39 -27.76
C VAL A 513 35.61 15.22 -26.81
N GLU A 514 36.80 15.26 -26.21
CA GLU A 514 37.26 14.24 -25.27
C GLU A 514 36.64 14.43 -23.88
N ALA A 515 36.13 13.33 -23.31
CA ALA A 515 35.66 13.32 -21.94
C ALA A 515 36.83 13.42 -20.95
N VAL A 516 36.69 14.22 -19.89
CA VAL A 516 37.67 14.34 -18.82
C VAL A 516 37.41 13.26 -17.78
N TRP A 517 38.40 12.40 -17.53
CA TRP A 517 38.34 11.43 -16.44
C TRP A 517 38.54 12.13 -15.09
N ILE A 518 37.57 12.00 -14.19
CA ILE A 518 37.59 12.64 -12.86
C ILE A 518 38.13 11.69 -11.79
N GLY A 519 37.97 10.39 -12.02
CA GLY A 519 38.31 9.36 -11.06
C GLY A 519 37.64 8.03 -11.40
N ARG A 520 38.03 7.00 -10.66
CA ARG A 520 37.37 5.70 -10.69
C ARG A 520 36.52 5.56 -9.44
N GLY A 521 35.21 5.70 -9.61
CA GLY A 521 34.24 5.26 -8.63
C GLY A 521 34.06 3.74 -8.70
N SER A 522 33.18 3.20 -7.88
CA SER A 522 32.88 1.77 -7.83
C SER A 522 31.56 1.41 -8.57
N GLY A 523 31.20 2.17 -9.61
CA GLY A 523 30.01 1.87 -10.42
C GLY A 523 28.64 2.06 -9.74
N GLY A 524 28.57 2.79 -8.61
CA GLY A 524 27.30 3.16 -7.97
C GLY A 524 26.62 4.38 -8.61
N MET A 525 25.32 4.55 -8.36
CA MET A 525 24.53 5.72 -8.80
C MET A 525 25.16 7.03 -8.31
N PRO A 526 25.44 8.00 -9.19
CA PRO A 526 25.94 9.32 -8.79
C PRO A 526 24.79 10.25 -8.40
N ALA A 527 25.07 11.26 -7.58
CA ALA A 527 24.22 12.43 -7.44
C ALA A 527 25.06 13.70 -7.53
N VAL A 528 24.69 14.60 -8.42
CA VAL A 528 25.41 15.85 -8.65
C VAL A 528 24.87 16.93 -7.72
N ALA A 529 25.75 17.76 -7.20
CA ALA A 529 25.38 18.89 -6.37
C ALA A 529 24.61 19.96 -7.18
N PRO A 530 23.65 20.67 -6.55
CA PRO A 530 22.90 21.73 -7.21
C PRO A 530 23.76 22.87 -7.76
N ASP A 531 24.92 23.12 -7.14
CA ASP A 531 25.89 24.12 -7.59
C ASP A 531 26.78 23.65 -8.75
N GLY A 532 26.69 22.37 -9.14
CA GLY A 532 27.48 21.77 -10.21
C GLY A 532 28.97 21.62 -9.93
N ARG A 533 29.42 21.84 -8.69
CA ARG A 533 30.85 21.86 -8.38
C ARG A 533 31.39 20.52 -7.92
N TRP A 534 30.53 19.65 -7.41
CA TRP A 534 30.92 18.35 -6.90
C TRP A 534 29.86 17.29 -7.18
N VAL A 535 30.30 16.03 -7.17
CA VAL A 535 29.44 14.85 -7.30
C VAL A 535 29.70 13.89 -6.16
N ILE A 536 28.68 13.13 -5.76
CA ILE A 536 28.81 12.04 -4.80
C ILE A 536 28.48 10.69 -5.43
N THR A 537 29.25 9.67 -5.06
CA THR A 537 29.08 8.29 -5.50
C THR A 537 29.15 7.33 -4.32
N VAL A 538 28.57 6.14 -4.47
CA VAL A 538 28.65 5.08 -3.46
C VAL A 538 29.44 3.87 -3.97
N GLY A 539 30.43 3.49 -3.14
CA GLY A 539 31.26 2.30 -3.12
C GLY A 539 30.51 0.97 -3.29
N GLU A 540 31.05 -0.02 -4.00
CA GLU A 540 30.62 -1.43 -3.85
C GLU A 540 30.82 -1.91 -2.41
N THR A 541 31.87 -1.40 -1.76
CA THR A 541 32.19 -1.61 -0.34
C THR A 541 31.37 -0.73 0.61
N GLY A 542 30.54 0.18 0.06
CA GLY A 542 29.69 1.11 0.79
C GLY A 542 30.31 2.47 1.11
N GLU A 543 31.48 2.81 0.57
CA GLU A 543 32.11 4.11 0.82
C GLU A 543 31.36 5.25 0.12
N LEU A 544 30.96 6.28 0.87
CA LEU A 544 30.27 7.45 0.33
C LEU A 544 31.31 8.53 0.01
N THR A 545 31.59 8.72 -1.28
CA THR A 545 32.71 9.54 -1.75
C THR A 545 32.22 10.76 -2.51
N ARG A 546 32.67 11.95 -2.09
CA ARG A 546 32.46 13.22 -2.77
C ARG A 546 33.70 13.55 -3.62
N TRP A 547 33.47 13.92 -4.87
CA TRP A 547 34.47 14.29 -5.87
C TRP A 547 34.27 15.74 -6.28
N GLU A 548 35.33 16.53 -6.31
CA GLU A 548 35.29 17.91 -6.78
C GLU A 548 35.50 17.93 -8.30
N LEU A 549 34.58 18.56 -9.03
CA LEU A 549 34.57 18.57 -10.50
C LEU A 549 35.57 19.59 -11.07
N GLU A 550 35.84 20.69 -10.35
CA GLU A 550 36.84 21.69 -10.74
C GLU A 550 38.28 21.20 -10.56
N ARG A 551 38.49 20.12 -9.79
CA ARG A 551 39.82 19.57 -9.49
C ARG A 551 39.82 18.04 -9.68
N PRO A 552 40.11 17.55 -10.90
CA PRO A 552 40.14 16.11 -11.18
C PRO A 552 41.00 15.35 -10.16
N GLY A 553 40.47 14.24 -9.63
CA GLY A 553 41.12 13.44 -8.59
C GLY A 553 41.00 13.96 -7.15
N ALA A 554 40.52 15.19 -6.92
CA ALA A 554 40.25 15.67 -5.57
C ALA A 554 38.96 15.02 -5.04
N MET A 555 39.10 14.16 -4.03
CA MET A 555 37.98 13.43 -3.44
C MET A 555 38.08 13.39 -1.91
N ARG A 556 36.93 13.20 -1.27
CA ARG A 556 36.83 12.96 0.17
C ARG A 556 35.75 11.95 0.50
N THR A 557 36.00 11.12 1.50
CA THR A 557 35.02 10.14 2.00
C THR A 557 34.21 10.77 3.13
N LEU A 558 32.88 10.78 3.00
CA LEU A 558 31.96 11.28 4.03
C LEU A 558 31.63 10.22 5.08
N GLY A 559 31.71 8.94 4.72
CA GLY A 559 31.41 7.84 5.61
C GLY A 559 31.18 6.54 4.85
N ARG A 560 30.64 5.54 5.55
CA ARG A 560 30.33 4.22 4.99
C ARG A 560 28.87 3.85 5.20
N VAL A 561 28.16 3.57 4.11
CA VAL A 561 26.81 2.99 4.14
C VAL A 561 26.88 1.51 4.52
N TRP A 562 25.90 1.05 5.31
CA TRP A 562 25.92 -0.31 5.87
C TRP A 562 25.34 -1.39 4.97
N SER A 563 24.57 -1.00 3.96
CA SER A 563 24.01 -1.94 3.00
C SER A 563 23.99 -1.31 1.61
N ARG A 564 23.71 -2.12 0.60
CA ARG A 564 23.77 -1.69 -0.80
C ARG A 564 22.81 -0.51 -1.03
N THR A 565 23.38 0.64 -1.37
CA THR A 565 22.61 1.84 -1.74
C THR A 565 21.98 1.65 -3.11
N ARG A 566 20.71 2.04 -3.22
CA ARG A 566 19.92 2.01 -4.45
C ARG A 566 19.51 3.38 -4.93
N ALA A 567 19.42 4.34 -4.01
CA ALA A 567 19.01 5.71 -4.31
C ALA A 567 19.92 6.69 -3.57
N LEU A 568 20.26 7.78 -4.25
CA LEU A 568 21.16 8.83 -3.76
C LEU A 568 20.64 10.19 -4.25
N ALA A 569 20.59 11.18 -3.38
CA ALA A 569 20.21 12.55 -3.73
C ALA A 569 20.95 13.58 -2.89
N VAL A 570 21.12 14.79 -3.41
CA VAL A 570 21.71 15.94 -2.71
C VAL A 570 20.60 16.97 -2.44
N THR A 571 20.60 17.58 -1.27
CA THR A 571 19.65 18.67 -0.96
C THR A 571 19.94 19.91 -1.80
N ALA A 572 18.91 20.71 -2.09
CA ALA A 572 19.04 21.87 -2.97
C ALA A 572 20.03 22.95 -2.48
N ASP A 573 20.25 23.04 -1.17
CA ASP A 573 21.26 23.89 -0.56
C ASP A 573 22.69 23.30 -0.65
N GLY A 574 22.85 22.08 -1.16
CA GLY A 574 24.11 21.35 -1.21
C GLY A 574 24.65 20.91 0.16
N ALA A 575 23.89 21.13 1.24
CA ALA A 575 24.38 20.90 2.60
C ALA A 575 24.32 19.44 3.03
N ARG A 576 23.44 18.63 2.43
CA ARG A 576 23.22 17.23 2.83
C ARG A 576 23.10 16.29 1.66
N VAL A 577 23.46 15.04 1.93
CA VAL A 577 23.32 13.90 1.01
C VAL A 577 22.37 12.91 1.65
N VAL A 578 21.43 12.36 0.88
CA VAL A 578 20.47 11.36 1.37
C VAL A 578 20.67 10.06 0.61
N THR A 579 20.84 8.97 1.34
CA THR A 579 21.04 7.61 0.80
C THR A 579 19.87 6.72 1.19
N GLY A 580 19.40 5.89 0.24
CA GLY A 580 18.41 4.84 0.47
C GLY A 580 18.93 3.45 0.12
N ASP A 581 18.65 2.47 0.96
CA ASP A 581 19.29 1.15 0.89
C ASP A 581 18.33 -0.04 0.69
N ASP A 582 18.91 -1.22 0.45
CA ASP A 582 18.20 -2.49 0.26
C ASP A 582 17.47 -3.00 1.52
N ARG A 583 17.63 -2.33 2.67
CA ARG A 583 16.90 -2.64 3.90
C ARG A 583 15.81 -1.63 4.25
N GLY A 584 15.56 -0.66 3.38
CA GLY A 584 14.54 0.35 3.59
C GLY A 584 14.99 1.51 4.49
N ARG A 585 16.30 1.67 4.69
CA ARG A 585 16.84 2.75 5.52
C ARG A 585 17.09 3.98 4.68
N LEU A 586 16.68 5.13 5.21
CA LEU A 586 17.06 6.45 4.71
C LEU A 586 18.02 7.10 5.69
N VAL A 587 19.18 7.50 5.21
CA VAL A 587 20.23 8.13 6.01
C VAL A 587 20.62 9.45 5.36
N SER A 588 20.67 10.50 6.17
CA SER A 588 21.11 11.84 5.78
C SER A 588 22.54 12.07 6.28
N TRP A 589 23.41 12.55 5.42
CA TRP A 589 24.82 12.78 5.67
C TRP A 589 25.11 14.27 5.51
N ASP A 590 25.99 14.80 6.33
CA ASP A 590 26.53 16.15 6.13
C ASP A 590 27.43 16.15 4.88
N ALA A 591 27.06 16.95 3.88
CA ALA A 591 27.81 17.05 2.63
C ALA A 591 29.12 17.79 2.79
N THR A 592 29.27 18.59 3.86
CA THR A 592 30.49 19.36 4.17
C THR A 592 31.60 18.49 4.77
N GLY A 593 31.24 17.30 5.28
CA GLY A 593 32.17 16.35 5.89
C GLY A 593 32.73 16.83 7.24
N LEU A 594 32.11 17.83 7.87
CA LEU A 594 32.51 18.35 9.16
C LEU A 594 32.04 17.44 10.30
N GLU A 595 30.91 16.75 10.11
CA GLU A 595 30.45 15.69 11.01
C GLU A 595 30.55 14.31 10.34
N PRO A 596 31.52 13.46 10.72
CA PRO A 596 31.59 12.10 10.22
C PRO A 596 30.44 11.26 10.79
N GLY A 597 29.51 10.86 9.94
CA GLY A 597 28.39 9.98 10.31
C GLY A 597 27.06 10.36 9.65
N GLY A 598 26.19 9.36 9.47
CA GLY A 598 24.87 9.55 8.88
C GLY A 598 23.77 9.59 9.94
N ARG A 599 22.88 10.59 9.86
CA ARG A 599 21.65 10.68 10.65
C ARG A 599 20.55 9.84 10.00
N LEU A 600 20.05 8.82 10.70
CA LEU A 600 18.92 8.01 10.23
C LEU A 600 17.63 8.84 10.20
N LEU A 601 16.99 8.90 9.03
CA LEU A 601 15.68 9.56 8.83
C LEU A 601 14.51 8.58 9.00
N SER A 602 14.67 7.33 8.56
CA SER A 602 13.63 6.31 8.70
C SER A 602 13.66 5.67 10.10
N ARG A 603 12.91 6.20 11.06
CA ARG A 603 12.63 5.48 12.33
C ARG A 603 11.31 4.74 12.17
N ARG A 604 11.36 3.42 11.96
CA ARG A 604 10.16 2.57 12.01
C ARG A 604 9.58 2.71 13.43
N THR A 605 8.38 3.28 13.55
CA THR A 605 7.63 3.31 14.81
C THR A 605 7.40 1.88 15.26
N GLY A 606 8.11 1.46 16.32
CA GLY A 606 7.97 0.12 16.90
C GLY A 606 9.24 -0.54 17.45
N GLY A 607 10.44 0.05 17.28
CA GLY A 607 11.68 -0.48 17.85
C GLY A 607 12.40 0.56 18.71
N ALA A 608 12.87 0.15 19.89
CA ALA A 608 13.78 0.93 20.72
C ALA A 608 15.03 1.34 19.93
N ALA A 609 15.66 2.46 20.32
CA ALA A 609 16.93 2.89 19.74
C ALA A 609 17.99 1.78 19.94
N PRO A 610 18.90 1.55 18.98
CA PRO A 610 19.97 0.58 19.17
C PRO A 610 20.98 1.17 20.15
N THR A 611 20.88 0.77 21.41
CA THR A 611 22.01 0.81 22.35
C THR A 611 22.76 -0.51 22.18
N ALA A 612 23.96 -0.44 21.60
CA ALA A 612 24.93 -1.53 21.37
C ALA A 612 24.78 -2.39 20.08
N GLU A 613 25.94 -2.86 19.61
CA GLU A 613 26.17 -3.67 18.42
C GLU A 613 25.35 -4.97 18.44
N PRO A 614 24.54 -5.28 17.41
CA PRO A 614 23.86 -6.56 17.33
C PRO A 614 24.85 -7.61 16.82
N THR A 615 25.11 -8.62 17.64
CA THR A 615 25.88 -9.80 17.22
C THR A 615 25.09 -10.59 16.16
N ALA A 616 25.81 -11.38 15.35
CA ALA A 616 25.27 -12.15 14.22
C ALA A 616 24.15 -13.17 14.56
N LYS A 617 23.69 -13.24 15.81
CA LYS A 617 22.67 -14.17 16.31
C LYS A 617 21.25 -13.58 16.44
N ASP A 618 21.06 -12.26 16.29
CA ASP A 618 19.73 -11.62 16.37
C ASP A 618 18.95 -11.60 15.04
N ALA A 619 19.42 -12.31 14.01
CA ALA A 619 18.84 -12.32 12.67
C ALA A 619 17.60 -13.23 12.48
N VAL A 620 17.00 -13.79 13.54
CA VAL A 620 15.92 -14.80 13.41
C VAL A 620 14.60 -14.41 14.09
N GLY A 621 14.49 -13.22 14.69
CA GLY A 621 13.30 -12.88 15.51
C GLY A 621 12.71 -11.49 15.29
N ALA A 622 12.29 -11.14 14.07
CA ALA A 622 11.47 -9.94 13.86
C ALA A 622 10.48 -10.10 12.70
N VAL A 623 9.38 -10.82 12.96
CA VAL A 623 8.18 -10.83 12.11
C VAL A 623 7.00 -10.41 12.99
N ARG A 624 6.34 -9.31 12.63
CA ARG A 624 4.93 -9.10 12.98
C ARG A 624 4.12 -8.26 12.00
N ASP A 625 4.54 -8.18 10.73
CA ASP A 625 3.76 -7.57 9.62
C ASP A 625 3.90 -8.31 8.26
N GLY A 626 4.53 -9.49 8.19
CA GLY A 626 4.63 -10.28 6.96
C GLY A 626 5.40 -9.64 5.78
N ARG A 627 5.82 -8.37 5.89
CA ARG A 627 6.61 -7.65 4.88
C ARG A 627 8.09 -7.80 5.22
N GLY A 628 8.84 -8.55 4.40
CA GLY A 628 10.31 -8.52 4.42
C GLY A 628 10.87 -7.09 4.24
N PRO A 629 12.19 -6.88 4.38
CA PRO A 629 12.79 -5.55 4.20
C PRO A 629 12.38 -4.95 2.85
N SER A 630 11.74 -3.78 2.88
CA SER A 630 11.28 -3.07 1.69
C SER A 630 12.40 -2.18 1.17
N ARG A 631 12.99 -2.52 0.03
CA ARG A 631 14.13 -1.79 -0.55
C ARG A 631 13.69 -0.40 -0.99
N ILE A 632 14.50 0.63 -0.71
CA ILE A 632 14.31 1.95 -1.32
C ILE A 632 14.73 1.87 -2.78
N ARG A 633 13.91 2.38 -3.70
CA ARG A 633 14.14 2.34 -5.15
C ARG A 633 14.57 3.67 -5.72
N SER A 634 13.96 4.75 -5.26
CA SER A 634 14.23 6.11 -5.74
C SER A 634 13.98 7.09 -4.59
N ILE A 635 14.71 8.20 -4.62
CA ILE A 635 14.58 9.31 -3.68
C ILE A 635 14.44 10.59 -4.50
N ALA A 636 13.58 11.50 -4.03
CA ALA A 636 13.48 12.86 -4.53
C ALA A 636 13.64 13.83 -3.36
N VAL A 637 14.24 14.98 -3.62
CA VAL A 637 14.37 16.06 -2.64
C VAL A 637 13.66 17.30 -3.18
N ALA A 638 13.00 18.04 -2.30
CA ALA A 638 12.37 19.30 -2.64
C ALA A 638 13.42 20.31 -3.16
N PRO A 639 13.08 21.21 -4.09
CA PRO A 639 13.98 22.26 -4.58
C PRO A 639 14.32 23.30 -3.50
N ASP A 640 13.51 23.40 -2.45
CA ASP A 640 13.78 24.22 -1.27
C ASP A 640 14.47 23.42 -0.15
N GLY A 641 14.73 22.13 -0.37
CA GLY A 641 15.30 21.22 0.61
C GLY A 641 14.39 20.88 1.80
N SER A 642 13.11 21.29 1.80
CA SER A 642 12.20 21.12 2.95
C SER A 642 11.79 19.67 3.21
N TRP A 643 11.67 18.86 2.15
CA TRP A 643 11.25 17.46 2.25
C TRP A 643 12.10 16.53 1.39
N VAL A 644 12.13 15.27 1.82
CA VAL A 644 12.65 14.12 1.07
C VAL A 644 11.50 13.16 0.85
N ALA A 645 11.30 12.69 -0.38
CA ALA A 645 10.37 11.62 -0.70
C ALA A 645 11.15 10.38 -1.14
N SER A 646 10.63 9.20 -0.82
CA SER A 646 11.20 7.95 -1.28
C SER A 646 10.12 6.96 -1.62
N VAL A 647 10.50 5.99 -2.45
CA VAL A 647 9.61 4.92 -2.88
C VAL A 647 10.28 3.59 -2.68
N ASN A 648 9.48 2.60 -2.30
CA ASN A 648 9.98 1.29 -1.91
C ASN A 648 9.27 0.13 -2.61
N ASP A 649 9.85 -1.08 -2.50
CA ASP A 649 9.32 -2.31 -3.11
C ASP A 649 7.92 -2.71 -2.60
N ALA A 650 7.43 -2.12 -1.51
CA ALA A 650 6.07 -2.30 -1.00
C ALA A 650 5.05 -1.37 -1.66
N GLY A 651 5.47 -0.56 -2.65
CA GLY A 651 4.60 0.36 -3.38
C GLY A 651 4.19 1.60 -2.58
N LEU A 652 4.93 1.90 -1.52
CA LEU A 652 4.68 3.05 -0.67
C LEU A 652 5.50 4.23 -1.16
N VAL A 653 4.84 5.37 -1.33
CA VAL A 653 5.51 6.67 -1.36
C VAL A 653 5.48 7.21 0.05
N GLU A 654 6.65 7.39 0.61
CA GLU A 654 6.84 7.96 1.94
C GLU A 654 7.55 9.31 1.79
N CYS A 655 7.18 10.26 2.63
CA CYS A 655 7.82 11.57 2.66
C CYS A 655 8.37 11.83 4.07
N TRP A 656 9.43 12.62 4.17
CA TRP A 656 10.06 13.05 5.42
C TRP A 656 10.42 14.54 5.36
N ASP A 657 10.31 15.20 6.51
CA ASP A 657 10.85 16.54 6.70
C ASP A 657 12.36 16.42 6.91
N THR A 658 13.14 17.14 6.10
CA THR A 658 14.61 17.00 6.07
C THR A 658 15.28 17.47 7.35
N ARG A 659 14.69 18.46 8.03
CA ARG A 659 15.28 19.10 9.22
C ARG A 659 15.03 18.28 10.48
N THR A 660 13.78 17.90 10.68
CA THR A 660 13.28 17.20 11.87
C THR A 660 13.41 15.68 11.75
N GLY A 661 13.42 15.13 10.52
CA GLY A 661 13.34 13.69 10.28
C GLY A 661 11.96 13.10 10.62
N ARG A 662 10.94 13.95 10.82
CA ARG A 662 9.57 13.50 11.07
C ARG A 662 8.97 12.95 9.77
N HIS A 663 8.18 11.90 9.90
CA HIS A 663 7.48 11.27 8.77
C HIS A 663 6.31 12.16 8.32
N THR A 664 6.23 12.45 7.03
CA THR A 664 5.36 13.48 6.43
C THR A 664 4.31 12.89 5.46
N GLY A 665 4.00 11.60 5.57
CA GLY A 665 2.82 11.01 4.94
C GLY A 665 3.13 9.78 4.08
N LEU A 666 2.10 8.95 3.90
CA LEU A 666 2.18 7.66 3.25
C LEU A 666 1.15 7.59 2.13
N LEU A 667 1.56 7.33 0.88
CA LEU A 667 0.64 7.05 -0.22
C LEU A 667 0.87 5.62 -0.77
N PRO A 668 -0.08 4.70 -0.61
CA PRO A 668 0.01 3.36 -1.20
C PRO A 668 -0.40 3.38 -2.68
N LYS A 669 0.58 3.52 -3.58
CA LYS A 669 0.37 3.54 -5.04
C LYS A 669 0.66 2.19 -5.69
N ALA A 670 0.26 2.04 -6.96
CA ALA A 670 0.49 0.86 -7.81
C ALA A 670 1.96 0.74 -8.25
N LEU A 671 2.86 0.54 -7.27
CA LEU A 671 4.31 0.42 -7.45
C LEU A 671 4.96 1.63 -8.13
N PRO A 672 5.07 2.76 -7.41
CA PRO A 672 6.02 3.80 -7.78
C PRO A 672 7.42 3.20 -8.03
N ARG A 673 8.00 3.48 -9.21
CA ARG A 673 9.37 3.09 -9.55
C ARG A 673 10.35 4.21 -9.31
N VAL A 674 9.99 5.39 -9.81
CA VAL A 674 10.87 6.55 -9.82
C VAL A 674 10.09 7.74 -9.28
N VAL A 675 10.77 8.55 -8.48
CA VAL A 675 10.26 9.83 -8.00
C VAL A 675 11.22 10.93 -8.36
N THR A 676 10.67 12.09 -8.67
CA THR A 676 11.43 13.31 -8.85
C THR A 676 10.63 14.50 -8.32
N SER A 677 11.31 15.62 -8.11
CA SER A 677 10.64 16.89 -7.83
C SER A 677 10.37 17.62 -9.14
N TRP A 678 9.16 18.14 -9.30
CA TRP A 678 8.77 19.03 -10.41
C TRP A 678 8.09 20.25 -9.82
N ASP A 679 8.74 21.42 -9.90
CA ASP A 679 8.21 22.70 -9.42
C ASP A 679 7.76 22.66 -7.94
N GLY A 680 8.61 22.08 -7.08
CA GLY A 680 8.31 21.93 -5.64
C GLY A 680 7.30 20.84 -5.30
N ARG A 681 6.73 20.16 -6.31
CA ARG A 681 5.78 19.06 -6.16
C ARG A 681 6.44 17.72 -6.41
N LEU A 682 5.85 16.66 -5.88
CA LEU A 682 6.36 15.30 -6.01
C LEU A 682 5.74 14.61 -7.23
N LEU A 683 6.54 14.34 -8.23
CA LEU A 683 6.15 13.54 -9.37
C LEU A 683 6.53 12.08 -9.17
N VAL A 684 5.57 11.19 -9.41
CA VAL A 684 5.72 9.75 -9.21
C VAL A 684 5.43 9.03 -10.51
N ALA A 685 6.42 8.31 -11.04
CA ALA A 685 6.24 7.38 -12.13
C ALA A 685 5.99 5.97 -11.58
N ASP A 686 4.91 5.33 -12.02
CA ASP A 686 4.63 3.93 -11.68
C ASP A 686 5.31 2.97 -12.66
N ARG A 687 5.38 1.71 -12.26
CA ARG A 687 6.04 0.66 -13.05
C ARG A 687 5.39 0.37 -14.39
N HIS A 688 4.18 0.86 -14.65
CA HIS A 688 3.39 0.51 -15.83
C HIS A 688 3.22 1.69 -16.79
N GLY A 689 4.04 2.75 -16.64
CA GLY A 689 4.02 3.90 -17.54
C GLY A 689 3.07 5.01 -17.12
N GLY A 690 2.41 4.91 -15.96
CA GLY A 690 1.59 6.00 -15.44
C GLY A 690 2.42 7.04 -14.69
N LEU A 691 1.98 8.30 -14.78
CA LEU A 691 2.51 9.43 -14.02
C LEU A 691 1.45 9.95 -13.06
N THR A 692 1.89 10.32 -11.87
CA THR A 692 1.03 11.00 -10.90
C THR A 692 1.77 12.15 -10.25
N LEU A 693 1.19 13.35 -10.35
CA LEU A 693 1.67 14.53 -9.65
C LEU A 693 0.99 14.67 -8.29
N LEU A 694 1.81 14.84 -7.26
CA LEU A 694 1.40 15.01 -5.87
C LEU A 694 1.90 16.35 -5.35
N GLU A 695 1.07 17.03 -4.59
CA GLU A 695 1.50 18.13 -3.74
C GLU A 695 1.89 17.56 -2.36
N VAL A 696 3.09 17.89 -1.90
CA VAL A 696 3.57 17.58 -0.56
C VAL A 696 3.16 18.72 0.36
N MET A 697 2.14 18.49 1.17
CA MET A 697 1.62 19.53 2.03
C MET A 697 2.49 19.72 3.27
N ALA A 698 3.50 20.58 3.21
CA ALA A 698 4.22 20.99 4.41
C ALA A 698 3.25 21.75 5.34
N VAL A 699 3.11 21.29 6.58
CA VAL A 699 2.63 22.20 7.63
C VAL A 699 3.80 23.13 7.87
N ALA A 700 3.77 24.32 7.25
CA ALA A 700 4.63 25.41 7.70
C ALA A 700 4.50 25.45 9.22
N ALA A 701 5.63 25.54 9.93
CA ALA A 701 5.61 26.02 11.29
C ALA A 701 5.11 27.47 11.23
N ALA A 702 3.80 27.63 11.01
CA ALA A 702 3.13 28.84 11.30
C ALA A 702 3.35 28.99 12.81
N THR A 703 4.22 29.93 13.18
CA THR A 703 3.95 30.76 14.34
C THR A 703 2.44 30.92 14.40
N PRO A 704 1.77 30.54 15.50
CA PRO A 704 0.32 30.46 15.55
C PRO A 704 -0.25 31.88 15.48
N THR A 705 -0.30 32.46 14.28
CA THR A 705 -1.32 33.41 13.90
C THR A 705 -2.58 32.60 13.65
N VAL A 706 -3.07 32.04 14.76
CA VAL A 706 -4.48 31.74 14.93
C VAL A 706 -5.18 33.05 14.63
N THR A 707 -5.86 33.14 13.49
CA THR A 707 -7.04 34.00 13.44
C THR A 707 -8.03 33.32 14.37
N PRO A 708 -8.24 33.83 15.60
CA PRO A 708 -9.10 33.16 16.54
C PRO A 708 -10.50 33.26 15.95
N LEU A 709 -11.12 32.13 15.67
CA LEU A 709 -12.52 32.03 16.00
C LEU A 709 -12.57 32.31 17.50
N LEU A 710 -13.01 33.52 17.85
CA LEU A 710 -13.15 34.04 19.21
C LEU A 710 -13.80 32.99 20.13
N PHE A 711 -12.96 32.19 20.79
CA PHE A 711 -13.22 31.71 22.13
C PHE A 711 -12.25 32.51 22.99
N THR A 712 -12.79 33.46 23.74
CA THR A 712 -12.05 34.28 24.70
C THR A 712 -11.34 33.35 25.69
N ASP A 713 -10.03 33.56 25.89
CA ASP A 713 -9.26 32.85 26.91
C ASP A 713 -10.00 32.95 28.26
N PRO A 714 -10.17 31.83 29.00
CA PRO A 714 -10.91 31.86 30.25
C PRO A 714 -10.11 32.62 31.32
N GLU A 715 -10.68 33.70 31.86
CA GLU A 715 -10.09 34.44 32.98
C GLU A 715 -9.92 33.57 34.25
N VAL A 716 -10.68 32.47 34.35
CA VAL A 716 -10.68 31.54 35.50
C VAL A 716 -10.65 30.08 35.01
N THR A 717 -9.74 29.27 35.54
CA THR A 717 -9.70 27.81 35.35
C THR A 717 -10.12 27.10 36.64
N LEU A 718 -11.06 26.17 36.53
CA LEU A 718 -11.59 25.37 37.64
C LEU A 718 -10.96 23.97 37.62
N VAL A 719 -10.34 23.55 38.71
CA VAL A 719 -9.80 22.19 38.88
C VAL A 719 -10.52 21.52 40.03
N VAL A 720 -11.17 20.39 39.78
CA VAL A 720 -12.00 19.69 40.78
C VAL A 720 -11.38 18.35 41.10
N ASP A 721 -10.95 18.16 42.35
CA ASP A 721 -10.50 16.86 42.84
C ASP A 721 -11.70 15.94 43.06
N GLN A 722 -12.02 15.15 42.04
CA GLN A 722 -13.20 14.28 42.04
C GLN A 722 -13.17 13.23 43.18
N GLN A 723 -12.00 12.69 43.50
CA GLN A 723 -11.89 11.69 44.57
C GLN A 723 -12.16 12.30 45.93
N TRP A 724 -11.65 13.51 46.18
CA TRP A 724 -12.00 14.22 47.40
C TRP A 724 -13.48 14.59 47.43
N CYS A 725 -14.04 15.15 46.34
CA CYS A 725 -15.45 15.52 46.26
C CYS A 725 -16.39 14.32 46.52
N ASN A 726 -16.09 13.16 45.96
CA ASN A 726 -16.88 11.93 46.17
C ASN A 726 -16.84 11.45 47.64
N ARG A 727 -15.69 11.61 48.32
CA ARG A 727 -15.58 11.30 49.75
C ARG A 727 -16.31 12.34 50.61
N ALA A 728 -16.12 13.62 50.30
CA ALA A 728 -16.74 14.74 51.02
C ALA A 728 -18.27 14.77 50.85
N SER A 729 -18.80 14.30 49.72
CA SER A 729 -20.24 14.24 49.47
C SER A 729 -20.93 13.05 50.15
N GLN A 730 -20.19 12.13 50.78
CA GLN A 730 -20.72 10.91 51.41
C GLN A 730 -21.68 10.12 50.49
N GLY A 731 -21.37 10.06 49.19
CA GLY A 731 -22.19 9.35 48.20
C GLY A 731 -23.37 10.17 47.64
N ARG A 732 -23.55 11.43 48.04
CA ARG A 732 -24.51 12.34 47.40
C ARG A 732 -23.94 12.89 46.10
N LEU A 733 -24.80 13.07 45.11
CA LEU A 733 -24.44 13.67 43.82
C LEU A 733 -24.14 15.17 44.00
N LEU A 734 -22.98 15.58 43.49
CA LEU A 734 -22.57 16.97 43.39
C LEU A 734 -23.23 17.59 42.15
N ASP A 735 -23.93 18.71 42.32
CA ASP A 735 -24.45 19.49 41.20
C ASP A 735 -23.31 20.33 40.62
N PHE A 736 -22.68 19.78 39.59
CA PHE A 736 -21.62 20.45 38.85
C PHE A 736 -22.14 21.70 38.11
N GLY A 737 -23.41 21.77 37.73
CA GLY A 737 -23.98 22.97 37.11
C GLY A 737 -24.04 24.16 38.09
N ALA A 738 -24.50 23.89 39.31
CA ALA A 738 -24.54 24.90 40.39
C ALA A 738 -23.13 25.31 40.84
N LEU A 739 -22.22 24.35 40.99
CA LEU A 739 -20.80 24.60 41.33
C LEU A 739 -20.15 25.52 40.29
N ARG A 740 -20.43 25.28 39.02
CA ARG A 740 -19.95 26.08 37.90
C ARG A 740 -20.46 27.52 37.97
N ALA A 741 -21.77 27.70 38.10
CA ALA A 741 -22.41 29.01 38.10
C ALA A 741 -21.88 29.90 39.24
N ASP A 742 -21.68 29.30 40.42
CA ASP A 742 -21.21 29.98 41.61
C ASP A 742 -19.70 30.31 41.54
N LEU A 743 -18.84 29.36 41.18
CA LEU A 743 -17.38 29.55 41.21
C LEU A 743 -16.82 30.29 40.00
N SER A 744 -17.49 30.22 38.83
CA SER A 744 -17.05 30.95 37.64
C SER A 744 -17.70 32.34 37.52
N GLY A 745 -18.67 32.67 38.39
CA GLY A 745 -19.44 33.92 38.32
C GLY A 745 -20.13 34.14 36.96
N GLY A 746 -20.47 33.05 36.25
CA GLY A 746 -21.02 33.09 34.90
C GLY A 746 -20.02 33.36 33.76
N ARG A 747 -18.72 33.45 34.04
CA ARG A 747 -17.65 33.68 33.04
C ARG A 747 -17.17 32.38 32.38
N PRO A 748 -16.64 32.44 31.14
CA PRO A 748 -16.06 31.27 30.46
C PRO A 748 -14.87 30.72 31.25
N HIS A 749 -14.84 29.40 31.45
CA HIS A 749 -13.86 28.72 32.29
C HIS A 749 -13.44 27.38 31.67
N ARG A 750 -12.17 26.99 31.88
CA ARG A 750 -11.68 25.62 31.61
C ARG A 750 -11.86 24.79 32.87
N ALA A 751 -12.25 23.53 32.69
CA ALA A 751 -12.51 22.62 33.79
C ALA A 751 -11.67 21.36 33.67
N VAL A 752 -10.99 20.97 34.74
CA VAL A 752 -10.24 19.72 34.81
C VAL A 752 -10.80 18.88 35.94
N VAL A 753 -11.41 17.75 35.57
CA VAL A 753 -11.97 16.76 36.51
C VAL A 753 -11.29 15.43 36.22
N PRO A 754 -10.40 14.94 37.10
CA PRO A 754 -9.63 13.74 36.80
C PRO A 754 -10.41 12.50 37.26
N CYS A 755 -10.76 11.62 36.31
CA CYS A 755 -11.64 10.47 36.51
C CYS A 755 -10.82 9.16 36.66
N PRO A 756 -11.06 8.35 37.70
CA PRO A 756 -10.20 7.20 38.01
C PRO A 756 -10.50 5.90 37.22
N GLU A 757 -11.68 5.72 36.61
CA GLU A 757 -12.02 4.48 35.87
C GLU A 757 -12.56 4.70 34.44
N VAL A 758 -12.16 3.82 33.51
CA VAL A 758 -12.44 3.93 32.05
C VAL A 758 -13.89 3.60 31.72
N SER A 759 -14.51 2.68 32.45
CA SER A 759 -15.88 2.20 32.25
C SER A 759 -16.93 3.27 32.53
N GLU A 760 -16.65 4.20 33.45
CA GLU A 760 -17.57 5.29 33.80
C GLU A 760 -17.32 6.57 32.99
N LEU A 761 -16.20 6.64 32.27
CA LEU A 761 -15.74 7.85 31.58
C LEU A 761 -16.74 8.36 30.54
N ASP A 762 -17.34 7.48 29.74
CA ASP A 762 -18.27 7.89 28.69
C ASP A 762 -19.64 8.31 29.26
N ARG A 763 -20.08 7.67 30.35
CA ARG A 763 -21.30 8.05 31.07
C ARG A 763 -21.12 9.41 31.75
N PHE A 764 -19.97 9.62 32.38
CA PHE A 764 -19.60 10.88 33.02
C PHE A 764 -19.41 12.02 32.00
N ARG A 765 -18.83 11.73 30.83
CA ARG A 765 -18.77 12.66 29.69
C ARG A 765 -20.16 13.11 29.23
N GLY A 766 -21.10 12.18 29.16
CA GLY A 766 -22.50 12.48 28.84
C GLY A 766 -23.10 13.47 29.85
N TYR A 767 -22.91 13.20 31.14
CA TYR A 767 -23.40 14.05 32.23
C TYR A 767 -22.79 15.45 32.24
N LEU A 768 -21.46 15.57 32.08
CA LEU A 768 -20.77 16.86 32.01
C LEU A 768 -21.21 17.69 30.80
N ARG A 769 -21.40 17.06 29.63
CA ARG A 769 -21.93 17.74 28.44
C ARG A 769 -23.37 18.23 28.64
N ALA A 770 -24.21 17.40 29.26
CA ALA A 770 -25.61 17.76 29.53
C ALA A 770 -25.73 18.96 30.50
N THR A 771 -24.76 19.13 31.38
CA THR A 771 -24.66 20.28 32.31
C THR A 771 -23.83 21.44 31.74
N GLY A 772 -23.49 21.39 30.45
CA GLY A 772 -22.86 22.48 29.71
C GLY A 772 -21.34 22.62 29.88
N TRP A 773 -20.66 21.63 30.44
CA TRP A 773 -19.20 21.65 30.59
C TRP A 773 -18.49 21.25 29.30
N SER A 774 -17.47 22.03 28.90
CA SER A 774 -16.43 21.60 27.95
C SER A 774 -15.11 21.43 28.71
N ALA A 775 -14.87 20.22 29.22
CA ALA A 775 -13.70 19.90 30.04
C ALA A 775 -12.77 18.94 29.28
N PRO A 776 -11.46 19.24 29.12
CA PRO A 776 -10.48 18.20 28.86
C PRO A 776 -10.43 17.26 30.08
N LEU A 777 -10.92 16.03 29.92
CA LEU A 777 -10.81 14.98 30.93
C LEU A 777 -9.40 14.40 30.86
N VAL A 778 -8.59 14.68 31.88
CA VAL A 778 -7.23 14.16 31.99
C VAL A 778 -7.30 12.79 32.64
N LYS A 779 -6.91 11.77 31.88
CA LYS A 779 -6.76 10.40 32.40
C LYS A 779 -5.41 10.35 33.12
N PRO A 780 -5.33 9.89 34.39
CA PRO A 780 -4.03 9.64 34.99
C PRO A 780 -3.26 8.65 34.10
N GLY A 781 -2.03 8.98 33.72
CA GLY A 781 -1.09 7.99 33.22
C GLY A 781 -0.77 6.96 34.31
N ARG A 782 0.30 6.15 34.16
CA ARG A 782 0.75 5.26 35.26
C ARG A 782 1.16 6.01 36.55
N SER A 783 1.09 7.35 36.58
CA SER A 783 1.32 8.26 37.70
C SER A 783 0.04 8.51 38.53
N SER A 784 0.20 8.85 39.81
CA SER A 784 -0.93 9.11 40.73
C SER A 784 -1.81 10.28 40.29
N LEU A 785 -3.12 10.24 40.61
CA LEU A 785 -4.10 11.31 40.36
C LEU A 785 -3.58 12.70 40.79
N ARG A 786 -2.89 12.72 41.93
CA ARG A 786 -2.29 13.90 42.54
C ARG A 786 -1.23 14.55 41.66
N ALA A 787 -0.41 13.74 40.98
CA ALA A 787 0.61 14.24 40.05
C ALA A 787 -0.03 14.87 38.81
N ALA A 788 -1.10 14.27 38.28
CA ALA A 788 -1.84 14.83 37.16
C ALA A 788 -2.50 16.17 37.51
N ILE A 789 -3.08 16.30 38.72
CA ILE A 789 -3.63 17.57 39.20
C ILE A 789 -2.52 18.63 39.34
N LEU A 790 -1.34 18.27 39.85
CA LEU A 790 -0.22 19.21 40.00
C LEU A 790 0.29 19.75 38.66
N GLU A 791 0.43 18.88 37.66
CA GLU A 791 0.89 19.25 36.31
C GLU A 791 -0.09 20.19 35.62
N GLU A 792 -1.39 19.87 35.65
CA GLU A 792 -2.43 20.72 35.06
C GLU A 792 -2.57 22.07 35.76
N VAL A 793 -2.48 22.10 37.10
CA VAL A 793 -2.52 23.39 37.82
C VAL A 793 -1.27 24.22 37.50
N ALA A 794 -0.08 23.60 37.40
CA ALA A 794 1.14 24.31 37.03
C ALA A 794 1.04 24.96 35.64
N GLU A 795 0.43 24.27 34.68
CA GLU A 795 0.16 24.81 33.34
C GLU A 795 -0.92 25.91 33.38
N ALA A 796 -2.01 25.68 34.10
CA ALA A 796 -3.16 26.60 34.11
C ALA A 796 -2.89 27.93 34.84
N VAL A 797 -2.09 27.92 35.92
CA VAL A 797 -1.76 29.13 36.69
C VAL A 797 -0.90 30.13 35.90
N ALA A 798 -0.17 29.65 34.88
CA ALA A 798 0.55 30.52 33.95
C ALA A 798 -0.41 31.43 33.16
N ALA A 799 -1.59 30.90 32.79
CA ALA A 799 -2.53 31.58 31.90
C ALA A 799 -3.66 32.33 32.65
N ALA A 800 -4.21 31.79 33.74
CA ALA A 800 -5.44 32.29 34.36
C ALA A 800 -5.44 32.20 35.90
N ARG A 801 -6.44 32.80 36.56
CA ARG A 801 -6.71 32.50 37.98
C ARG A 801 -7.22 31.07 38.07
N VAL A 802 -6.72 30.28 39.02
CA VAL A 802 -7.10 28.88 39.16
C VAL A 802 -7.83 28.68 40.48
N VAL A 803 -9.04 28.12 40.41
CA VAL A 803 -9.83 27.74 41.58
C VAL A 803 -9.76 26.22 41.69
N VAL A 804 -9.18 25.73 42.78
CA VAL A 804 -9.02 24.29 43.04
C VAL A 804 -10.00 23.87 44.12
N VAL A 805 -10.92 22.98 43.79
CA VAL A 805 -11.87 22.38 44.72
C VAL A 805 -11.25 21.11 45.30
N THR A 806 -10.67 21.24 46.49
CA THR A 806 -10.07 20.14 47.24
C THR A 806 -9.92 20.52 48.72
N GLY A 807 -10.18 19.57 49.60
CA GLY A 807 -9.89 19.65 51.03
C GLY A 807 -8.69 18.77 51.44
N ASP A 808 -7.92 18.24 50.49
CA ASP A 808 -6.70 17.48 50.78
C ASP A 808 -5.57 18.44 51.23
N PRO A 809 -5.17 18.40 52.52
CA PRO A 809 -4.19 19.33 53.07
C PRO A 809 -2.79 19.11 52.49
N GLU A 810 -2.46 17.89 52.05
CA GLU A 810 -1.17 17.63 51.44
C GLU A 810 -1.12 18.06 49.98
N LEU A 811 -2.19 17.85 49.20
CA LEU A 811 -2.28 18.36 47.82
C LEU A 811 -2.24 19.89 47.82
N ARG A 812 -2.94 20.53 48.76
CA ARG A 812 -2.87 21.99 48.94
C ARG A 812 -1.46 22.48 49.25
N ARG A 813 -0.72 21.78 50.12
CA ARG A 813 0.69 22.10 50.43
C ARG A 813 1.58 21.97 49.20
N ALA A 814 1.38 20.92 48.39
CA ALA A 814 2.12 20.72 47.15
C ALA A 814 1.82 21.79 46.09
N LEU A 815 0.54 22.17 45.93
CA LEU A 815 0.11 23.23 45.02
C LEU A 815 0.59 24.61 45.49
N GLY A 816 0.65 24.86 46.80
CA GLY A 816 1.21 26.09 47.36
C GLY A 816 2.70 26.29 47.07
N ALA A 817 3.44 25.21 46.79
CA ALA A 817 4.84 25.27 46.37
C ALA A 817 5.02 25.58 44.87
N VAL A 818 3.94 25.53 44.07
CA VAL A 818 3.96 25.85 42.63
C VAL A 818 3.92 27.37 42.46
N GLY A 819 5.04 28.05 42.73
CA GLY A 819 5.50 29.37 42.25
C GLY A 819 4.57 30.59 42.10
N CYS A 820 3.26 30.51 42.36
CA CYS A 820 2.24 31.47 41.94
C CYS A 820 0.99 31.38 42.86
N ALA A 821 1.21 31.33 44.18
CA ALA A 821 0.14 31.14 45.17
C ALA A 821 -0.98 32.20 45.12
N GLU A 822 -0.67 33.42 44.67
CA GLU A 822 -1.63 34.54 44.60
C GLU A 822 -2.75 34.35 43.56
N ARG A 823 -2.54 33.47 42.56
CA ARG A 823 -3.52 33.15 41.52
C ARG A 823 -4.33 31.89 41.84
N LEU A 824 -4.05 31.24 42.98
CA LEU A 824 -4.72 30.02 43.43
C LEU A 824 -5.75 30.31 44.52
N THR A 825 -7.00 29.93 44.28
CA THR A 825 -8.07 29.95 45.29
C THR A 825 -8.46 28.51 45.61
N PHE A 826 -8.54 28.15 46.90
CA PHE A 826 -8.97 26.82 47.32
C PHE A 826 -10.41 26.85 47.83
N VAL A 827 -11.19 25.84 47.46
CA VAL A 827 -12.52 25.56 47.99
C VAL A 827 -12.47 24.24 48.73
N ASP A 828 -12.67 24.28 50.04
CA ASP A 828 -12.49 23.17 50.97
C ASP A 828 -13.80 22.56 51.49
N SER A 829 -14.95 23.06 51.03
CA SER A 829 -16.26 22.47 51.29
C SER A 829 -17.13 22.47 50.03
N VAL A 830 -17.89 21.39 49.83
CA VAL A 830 -18.81 21.22 48.69
C VAL A 830 -20.28 21.12 49.10
N GLU A 831 -20.60 21.26 50.38
CA GLU A 831 -21.94 21.02 50.93
C GLU A 831 -23.04 21.84 50.25
N ARG A 832 -22.71 23.08 49.86
CA ARG A 832 -23.64 24.01 49.21
C ARG A 832 -24.04 23.62 47.78
N TRP A 833 -23.35 22.67 47.16
CA TRP A 833 -23.65 22.15 45.82
C TRP A 833 -24.04 20.68 45.82
N LEU A 834 -24.34 20.11 46.99
CA LEU A 834 -24.92 18.78 47.06
C LEU A 834 -26.40 18.86 46.70
N ALA A 835 -26.85 18.00 45.78
CA ALA A 835 -28.25 17.97 45.39
C ALA A 835 -29.17 17.80 46.63
N PRO A 836 -30.26 18.59 46.77
CA PRO A 836 -31.21 18.41 47.86
C PRO A 836 -31.84 17.02 47.74
N GLY A 837 -31.78 16.24 48.82
CA GLY A 837 -31.96 14.80 48.79
C GLY A 837 -33.37 14.33 48.38
N ALA A 838 -33.42 13.41 47.42
CA ALA A 838 -34.34 12.27 47.48
C ALA A 838 -33.48 11.08 47.92
N GLY A 839 -33.80 10.52 49.09
CA GLY A 839 -32.95 9.56 49.80
C GLY A 839 -32.84 8.19 49.14
N GLY A 840 -31.66 7.58 49.31
CA GLY A 840 -31.37 6.16 49.07
C GLY A 840 -30.17 5.93 48.13
N PRO A 841 -29.23 5.03 48.46
CA PRO A 841 -28.16 4.64 47.55
C PRO A 841 -28.77 3.84 46.39
N VAL A 842 -28.90 4.45 45.21
CA VAL A 842 -29.30 3.73 43.99
C VAL A 842 -28.07 3.03 43.44
N VAL A 843 -27.96 1.73 43.71
CA VAL A 843 -27.12 0.80 42.96
C VAL A 843 -27.80 0.57 41.61
N PRO A 844 -27.21 0.88 40.44
CA PRO A 844 -27.81 0.50 39.18
C PRO A 844 -27.38 -0.93 38.81
N GLY A 845 -28.09 -1.89 39.40
CA GLY A 845 -28.25 -3.25 38.90
C GLY A 845 -29.63 -3.39 38.24
N GLU A 846 -29.67 -4.12 37.12
CA GLU A 846 -30.84 -4.78 36.52
C GLU A 846 -32.17 -4.01 36.47
N ALA A 847 -32.52 -3.54 35.27
CA ALA A 847 -33.91 -3.43 34.85
C ALA A 847 -34.09 -4.29 33.59
N GLU A 848 -34.57 -5.51 33.78
CA GLU A 848 -35.29 -6.28 32.77
C GLU A 848 -36.55 -5.53 32.32
N GLY A 849 -36.98 -5.80 31.08
CA GLY A 849 -38.41 -5.94 30.79
C GLY A 849 -39.13 -4.75 30.14
N GLY A 850 -39.24 -4.83 28.80
CA GLY A 850 -40.46 -4.46 28.06
C GLY A 850 -40.57 -3.02 27.56
N ILE A 851 -40.82 -2.87 26.26
CA ILE A 851 -42.11 -2.43 25.71
C ILE A 851 -42.16 -2.77 24.21
N ALA A 852 -43.39 -3.08 23.81
CA ALA A 852 -43.95 -3.54 22.54
C ALA A 852 -43.62 -2.71 21.29
#